data_AF-A0A1V5XHG4-F1
#
_entry.id   AF-A0A1V5XHG4-F1
#
_cell.length_a   1.000
_cell.length_b   1.000
_cell.length_c   1.000
_cell.angle_alpha   90.00
_cell.angle_beta   90.00
_cell.angle_gamma   90.00
#
_symmetry.space_group_name_H-M   'P 1'
#
loop_
_entity.id
_entity.type
_entity.pdbx_description
1 polymer ?
#
loop_
_entity_poly.entity_id
_entity_poly.type
_entity_poly.pdbx_seq_one_letter_code
_entity_poly.pdbx_strand_id
1 'polypeptide(L)'
;MTKIESGAFSGCSGLVSITLPFVGSAAYLDGTPDALFGYIFGSNEYTGSVSVYQYYSIIQNARYYLPANLKNVTITNATQIPFGAFYNCNMLTGINIPDTVTSIGGDAFFCCSGLTGITIPSTVTSIGDSAFWGCSGLTGSITIPNGVTSIGRETFMDCRGLTQINIPNTVTSISDSAFWGCSGLTGNITIPNSVTSISDFAFWGCSGLTDITVPNSVVSIGSKAFGGCSGLTEITLPFVGSAANKDGTADAVFGYIFGGIEYTGSAQVLQYYGSSQYAYYYIPANLKNVTIVSATQIPYGAFSRCNMLKEITIHNTVSGIGGYAFYECSGLTGITIPTTVTSIGGRAFQDCSGLTGSITIPNGVTSIDNNTFTNCTGLTQITIPNSVTYIGEEAFRNCSGLTGITIPDSVTGIGYGAFLGCSGLIGNITIPNGVTSILDYTFADCSSLTGITIPNSVTKISYKAFAGCSGLTDITVPDSVSSIGMSAFSGCSGLTEITLPFVGAAVNKDETPDALFGYIFGSQYYDGSALSYQYYCLGDYSTYYIPANLKKVTITNTTNIPYGAFSDCRLLTSISIPEGVTTIRQSAFDTCFGLTEFTVPDSVTQIEPAAFNGCKELKTITVPDSVTIGINAFSRSTTGTLIISNNSGAIADNYLSGNNYFDKVFISDGIYYIGKEAFYNLDKLTTVIIPQTVSKIGDNAFTGTAWLTNHPSTFVAVGKGVLVKYKGSANEVLIPDTIGFIAGHAFSGNSVLSIIVSNSTTEIGQCAFSGCAQLTEITIPLTVAKIGENAFFDSPYVVIKGYTNSVAHKYALDNLLYFSSIGNADNVALEINSTVQALEGLLVISCRMNKAVSGCFILCALYNADNKLIAWKVIPSDETLSYFETVFQQTDDTHSVKIMVWDSIDNCKAITNTEAKTIQ
;
A
#
# COMPACT_ATOMS: atom_id res chain seq x y z
N MET A 1 79.51 29.39 -50.74
CA MET A 1 79.99 28.02 -50.46
C MET A 1 78.93 27.06 -50.98
N THR A 2 79.26 26.21 -51.94
CA THR A 2 78.30 25.28 -52.60
C THR A 2 78.47 23.83 -52.16
N LYS A 3 79.63 23.49 -51.58
CA LYS A 3 79.94 22.17 -51.08
C LYS A 3 80.83 22.23 -49.83
N ILE A 4 80.63 21.30 -48.90
CA ILE A 4 81.47 21.00 -47.74
C ILE A 4 81.93 19.54 -47.91
N GLU A 5 83.24 19.31 -47.91
CA GLU A 5 83.79 17.96 -48.08
C GLU A 5 83.60 17.11 -46.80
N SER A 6 83.58 15.79 -46.97
CA SER A 6 83.53 14.85 -45.85
C SER A 6 84.68 15.10 -44.87
N GLY A 7 84.37 15.17 -43.58
CA GLY A 7 85.39 15.37 -42.55
C GLY A 7 86.09 16.73 -42.56
N ALA A 8 85.54 17.75 -43.24
CA ALA A 8 86.09 19.12 -43.27
C ALA A 8 86.39 19.71 -41.86
N PHE A 9 85.68 19.26 -40.83
CA PHE A 9 85.84 19.66 -39.42
C PHE A 9 86.33 18.52 -38.52
N SER A 10 86.88 17.44 -39.09
CA SER A 10 87.41 16.32 -38.30
C SER A 10 88.54 16.79 -37.37
N GLY A 11 88.56 16.33 -36.12
CA GLY A 11 89.57 16.72 -35.13
C GLY A 11 89.31 18.02 -34.36
N CYS A 12 88.22 18.77 -34.64
CA CYS A 12 87.91 20.06 -34.01
C CYS A 12 87.37 19.93 -32.58
N SER A 13 88.15 19.37 -31.64
CA SER A 13 87.71 19.02 -30.27
C SER A 13 87.28 20.21 -29.39
N GLY A 14 87.76 21.42 -29.68
CA GLY A 14 87.40 22.65 -28.96
C GLY A 14 86.17 23.38 -29.49
N LEU A 15 85.50 22.85 -30.53
CA LEU A 15 84.37 23.52 -31.18
C LEU A 15 83.14 23.55 -30.26
N VAL A 16 82.65 24.75 -29.94
CA VAL A 16 81.45 24.96 -29.11
C VAL A 16 80.23 25.37 -29.94
N SER A 17 80.45 26.04 -31.07
CA SER A 17 79.40 26.50 -31.97
C SER A 17 79.85 26.51 -33.42
N ILE A 18 78.95 26.26 -34.36
CA ILE A 18 79.23 26.32 -35.80
C ILE A 18 78.11 27.02 -36.58
N THR A 19 78.48 27.80 -37.60
CA THR A 19 77.53 28.42 -38.54
C THR A 19 77.77 27.85 -39.93
N LEU A 20 76.70 27.34 -40.57
CA LEU A 20 76.74 26.67 -41.87
C LEU A 20 75.70 27.27 -42.83
N PRO A 21 75.96 27.27 -44.15
CA PRO A 21 74.95 27.65 -45.14
C PRO A 21 73.81 26.62 -45.23
N PHE A 22 74.11 25.33 -45.07
CA PHE A 22 73.20 24.19 -45.17
C PHE A 22 73.70 23.02 -44.30
N VAL A 23 72.86 22.01 -44.09
CA VAL A 23 73.24 20.77 -43.39
C VAL A 23 73.94 19.80 -44.36
N GLY A 24 74.96 19.10 -43.89
CA GLY A 24 75.67 18.09 -44.71
C GLY A 24 76.62 18.70 -45.74
N SER A 25 76.76 18.04 -46.89
CA SER A 25 77.76 18.35 -47.92
C SER A 25 77.33 19.44 -48.89
N ALA A 26 76.04 19.58 -49.19
CA ALA A 26 75.50 20.56 -50.13
C ALA A 26 74.05 20.92 -49.79
N ALA A 27 73.56 22.03 -50.35
CA ALA A 27 72.15 22.38 -50.27
C ALA A 27 71.31 21.33 -51.03
N TYR A 28 70.08 21.09 -50.56
CA TYR A 28 69.06 20.23 -51.20
C TYR A 28 69.34 18.72 -51.25
N LEU A 29 70.19 18.19 -50.37
CA LEU A 29 70.39 16.75 -50.23
C LEU A 29 69.37 16.15 -49.27
N ASP A 30 68.91 14.93 -49.56
CA ASP A 30 68.04 14.15 -48.69
C ASP A 30 68.18 12.65 -49.00
N GLY A 31 67.95 11.79 -48.01
CA GLY A 31 68.00 10.34 -48.21
C GLY A 31 69.40 9.75 -48.45
N THR A 32 70.47 10.52 -48.24
CA THR A 32 71.86 10.11 -48.48
C THR A 32 72.77 10.41 -47.29
N PRO A 33 73.90 9.68 -47.10
CA PRO A 33 74.80 9.93 -45.98
C PRO A 33 75.37 11.35 -45.94
N ASP A 34 75.51 11.99 -47.09
CA ASP A 34 76.06 13.33 -47.22
C ASP A 34 75.05 14.45 -46.96
N ALA A 35 73.76 14.12 -46.73
CA ALA A 35 72.77 15.05 -46.18
C ALA A 35 72.87 15.20 -44.65
N LEU A 36 73.60 14.30 -43.96
CA LEU A 36 73.68 14.23 -42.50
C LEU A 36 74.70 15.22 -41.94
N PHE A 37 74.39 15.80 -40.77
CA PHE A 37 75.27 16.77 -40.11
C PHE A 37 76.66 16.21 -39.79
N GLY A 38 76.77 14.95 -39.38
CA GLY A 38 78.01 14.28 -39.04
C GLY A 38 78.96 14.06 -40.22
N TYR A 39 78.45 14.11 -41.46
CA TYR A 39 79.26 13.96 -42.68
C TYR A 39 80.45 14.93 -42.69
N ILE A 40 80.24 16.17 -42.26
CA ILE A 40 81.29 17.21 -42.26
C ILE A 40 82.36 16.98 -41.18
N PHE A 41 82.14 16.10 -40.20
CA PHE A 41 83.10 15.75 -39.15
C PHE A 41 83.80 14.41 -39.40
N GLY A 42 83.21 13.57 -40.24
CA GLY A 42 83.81 12.31 -40.70
C GLY A 42 83.63 11.15 -39.73
N SER A 43 84.12 9.97 -40.15
CA SER A 43 83.89 8.66 -39.50
C SER A 43 85.08 8.17 -38.66
N ASN A 44 86.10 9.00 -38.43
CA ASN A 44 87.27 8.64 -37.64
C ASN A 44 87.18 9.23 -36.22
N GLU A 45 87.45 8.42 -35.20
CA GLU A 45 87.50 8.86 -33.81
C GLU A 45 88.68 9.80 -33.55
N TYR A 46 88.50 10.80 -32.68
CA TYR A 46 89.57 11.71 -32.25
C TYR A 46 89.34 12.14 -30.80
N THR A 47 90.40 12.58 -30.11
CA THR A 47 90.32 13.02 -28.71
C THR A 47 89.32 14.16 -28.54
N GLY A 48 88.34 13.98 -27.64
CA GLY A 48 87.28 14.97 -27.38
C GLY A 48 86.08 14.87 -28.33
N SER A 49 85.99 13.83 -29.17
CA SER A 49 84.79 13.54 -29.95
C SER A 49 83.78 12.66 -29.19
N VAL A 50 82.54 12.69 -29.65
CA VAL A 50 81.46 11.77 -29.26
C VAL A 50 80.97 11.03 -30.52
N SER A 51 80.76 9.72 -30.37
CA SER A 51 80.21 8.89 -31.44
C SER A 51 78.72 9.12 -31.59
N VAL A 52 78.27 9.42 -32.81
CA VAL A 52 76.85 9.63 -33.15
C VAL A 52 76.49 8.72 -34.32
N TYR A 53 75.42 7.94 -34.16
CA TYR A 53 74.82 7.16 -35.25
C TYR A 53 73.70 7.97 -35.87
N GLN A 54 73.82 8.29 -37.15
CA GLN A 54 72.85 9.07 -37.90
C GLN A 54 72.24 8.24 -39.03
N TYR A 55 70.90 8.22 -39.09
CA TYR A 55 70.15 7.50 -40.11
C TYR A 55 69.82 8.44 -41.26
N TYR A 56 70.03 7.99 -42.49
CA TYR A 56 69.63 8.73 -43.71
C TYR A 56 68.49 8.02 -44.46
N SER A 57 68.04 6.86 -43.97
CA SER A 57 66.76 6.25 -44.29
C SER A 57 66.35 5.33 -43.15
N ILE A 58 65.13 4.78 -43.21
CA ILE A 58 64.60 3.83 -42.20
C ILE A 58 65.46 2.58 -41.96
N ILE A 59 66.32 2.20 -42.91
CA ILE A 59 67.15 0.98 -42.81
C ILE A 59 68.65 1.24 -42.94
N GLN A 60 69.08 2.47 -43.24
CA GLN A 60 70.48 2.80 -43.47
C GLN A 60 70.97 3.90 -42.52
N ASN A 61 72.14 3.66 -41.93
CA ASN A 61 72.81 4.59 -41.02
C ASN A 61 74.30 4.74 -41.34
N ALA A 62 74.88 5.81 -40.81
CA ALA A 62 76.31 6.08 -40.81
C ALA A 62 76.75 6.52 -39.41
N ARG A 63 77.97 6.14 -39.04
CA ARG A 63 78.59 6.49 -37.76
C ARG A 63 79.58 7.63 -37.97
N TYR A 64 79.41 8.71 -37.22
CA TYR A 64 80.26 9.90 -37.25
C TYR A 64 80.79 10.25 -35.86
N TYR A 65 81.86 11.03 -35.82
CA TYR A 65 82.48 11.49 -34.57
C TYR A 65 82.47 13.01 -34.49
N LEU A 66 81.57 13.55 -33.67
CA LEU A 66 81.34 15.00 -33.56
C LEU A 66 82.02 15.57 -32.31
N PRO A 67 82.36 16.86 -32.24
CA PRO A 67 82.99 17.44 -31.05
C PRO A 67 82.07 17.36 -29.83
N ALA A 68 82.53 16.81 -28.71
CA ALA A 68 81.70 16.63 -27.51
C ALA A 68 81.23 17.96 -26.89
N ASN A 69 81.99 19.03 -27.10
CA ASN A 69 81.69 20.39 -26.62
C ASN A 69 80.78 21.18 -27.55
N LEU A 70 80.41 20.66 -28.73
CA LEU A 70 79.55 21.38 -29.68
C LEU A 70 78.14 21.48 -29.11
N LYS A 71 77.70 22.71 -28.85
CA LYS A 71 76.39 23.02 -28.23
C LYS A 71 75.42 23.70 -29.19
N ASN A 72 75.92 24.59 -30.05
CA ASN A 72 75.07 25.45 -30.86
C ASN A 72 75.35 25.32 -32.36
N VAL A 73 74.30 25.16 -33.16
CA VAL A 73 74.37 25.14 -34.63
C VAL A 73 73.52 26.28 -35.20
N THR A 74 74.05 27.03 -36.15
CA THR A 74 73.30 28.05 -36.90
C THR A 74 73.31 27.71 -38.38
N ILE A 75 72.13 27.56 -38.98
CA ILE A 75 71.96 27.39 -40.42
C ILE A 75 71.50 28.73 -41.02
N THR A 76 72.05 29.13 -42.18
CA THR A 76 71.83 30.49 -42.72
C THR A 76 71.12 30.57 -44.06
N ASN A 77 71.15 29.52 -44.89
CA ASN A 77 70.60 29.58 -46.26
C ASN A 77 70.02 28.23 -46.75
N ALA A 78 69.55 27.40 -45.82
CA ALA A 78 68.90 26.14 -46.16
C ALA A 78 67.42 26.39 -46.51
N THR A 79 66.90 25.66 -47.48
CA THR A 79 65.45 25.64 -47.79
C THR A 79 64.71 24.49 -47.11
N GLN A 80 65.43 23.49 -46.62
CA GLN A 80 64.90 22.33 -45.91
C GLN A 80 65.89 21.82 -44.88
N ILE A 81 65.41 21.19 -43.82
CA ILE A 81 66.20 20.32 -42.96
C ILE A 81 66.01 18.87 -43.43
N PRO A 82 67.04 18.17 -43.91
CA PRO A 82 66.91 16.82 -44.46
C PRO A 82 66.44 15.75 -43.46
N PHE A 83 66.01 14.59 -43.97
CA PHE A 83 65.74 13.42 -43.16
C PHE A 83 66.97 13.04 -42.32
N GLY A 84 66.76 12.80 -41.02
CA GLY A 84 67.81 12.38 -40.09
C GLY A 84 68.98 13.37 -39.89
N ALA A 85 68.85 14.61 -40.38
CA ALA A 85 69.88 15.64 -40.41
C ALA A 85 70.75 15.71 -39.13
N PHE A 86 70.11 15.76 -37.97
CA PHE A 86 70.71 15.86 -36.65
C PHE A 86 70.39 14.65 -35.76
N TYR A 87 70.07 13.49 -36.35
CA TYR A 87 69.75 12.26 -35.61
C TYR A 87 70.80 11.97 -34.52
N ASN A 88 70.36 11.66 -33.29
CA ASN A 88 71.18 11.39 -32.10
C ASN A 88 72.20 12.49 -31.71
N CYS A 89 72.04 13.74 -32.16
CA CYS A 89 72.93 14.84 -31.78
C CYS A 89 72.67 15.35 -30.34
N ASN A 90 72.78 14.45 -29.36
CA ASN A 90 72.48 14.66 -27.94
C ASN A 90 73.31 15.78 -27.27
N MET A 91 74.46 16.14 -27.84
CA MET A 91 75.29 17.22 -27.28
C MET A 91 74.76 18.62 -27.58
N LEU A 92 73.92 18.78 -28.60
CA LEU A 92 73.39 20.08 -29.02
C LEU A 92 72.37 20.58 -28.02
N THR A 93 72.51 21.84 -27.59
CA THR A 93 71.57 22.51 -26.69
C THR A 93 70.71 23.55 -27.40
N GLY A 94 71.16 24.03 -28.57
CA GLY A 94 70.44 25.03 -29.37
C GLY A 94 70.71 24.88 -30.86
N ILE A 95 69.66 25.11 -31.66
CA ILE A 95 69.76 25.23 -33.11
C ILE A 95 68.99 26.45 -33.60
N ASN A 96 69.59 27.22 -34.50
CA ASN A 96 68.93 28.30 -35.23
C ASN A 96 68.63 27.87 -36.66
N ILE A 97 67.34 27.79 -37.01
CA ILE A 97 66.83 27.44 -38.34
C ILE A 97 66.41 28.75 -39.03
N PRO A 98 66.87 29.04 -40.26
CA PRO A 98 66.54 30.30 -40.93
C PRO A 98 65.12 30.27 -41.53
N ASP A 99 64.52 31.45 -41.69
CA ASP A 99 63.19 31.63 -42.30
C ASP A 99 63.13 31.25 -43.79
N THR A 100 64.24 30.84 -44.40
CA THR A 100 64.24 30.24 -45.75
C THR A 100 63.78 28.79 -45.74
N VAL A 101 63.73 28.13 -44.58
CA VAL A 101 63.35 26.72 -44.46
C VAL A 101 61.83 26.56 -44.60
N THR A 102 61.39 25.69 -45.52
CA THR A 102 59.98 25.38 -45.77
C THR A 102 59.57 23.99 -45.29
N SER A 103 60.52 23.09 -44.99
CA SER A 103 60.23 21.73 -44.52
C SER A 103 61.29 21.21 -43.55
N ILE A 104 60.83 20.42 -42.57
CA ILE A 104 61.67 19.64 -41.66
C ILE A 104 61.42 18.17 -41.95
N GLY A 105 62.45 17.44 -42.36
CA GLY A 105 62.37 16.02 -42.73
C GLY A 105 62.05 15.11 -41.53
N GLY A 106 61.66 13.88 -41.85
CA GLY A 106 61.46 12.84 -40.83
C GLY A 106 62.75 12.54 -40.08
N ASP A 107 62.64 12.16 -38.82
CA ASP A 107 63.78 11.90 -37.92
C ASP A 107 64.82 13.03 -37.80
N ALA A 108 64.54 14.25 -38.30
CA ALA A 108 65.54 15.32 -38.46
C ALA A 108 66.27 15.68 -37.17
N PHE A 109 65.57 15.68 -36.03
CA PHE A 109 66.10 15.92 -34.68
C PHE A 109 65.89 14.73 -33.76
N PHE A 110 65.71 13.53 -34.31
CA PHE A 110 65.49 12.32 -33.53
C PHE A 110 66.53 12.14 -32.42
N CYS A 111 66.07 11.86 -31.20
CA CYS A 111 66.85 11.74 -29.98
C CYS A 111 67.89 12.85 -29.81
N CYS A 112 67.56 14.10 -30.10
CA CYS A 112 68.36 15.26 -29.70
C CYS A 112 68.06 15.64 -28.24
N SER A 113 68.33 14.74 -27.29
CA SER A 113 67.90 14.91 -25.89
C SER A 113 68.51 16.11 -25.15
N GLY A 114 69.63 16.66 -25.63
CA GLY A 114 70.23 17.87 -25.08
C GLY A 114 69.57 19.17 -25.54
N LEU A 115 68.74 19.13 -26.59
CA LEU A 115 68.19 20.34 -27.22
C LEU A 115 67.18 21.01 -26.28
N THR A 116 67.50 22.21 -25.79
CA THR A 116 66.70 22.86 -24.74
C THR A 116 65.54 23.69 -25.27
N GLY A 117 65.61 24.11 -26.52
CA GLY A 117 64.58 24.85 -27.23
C GLY A 117 64.87 24.92 -28.72
N ILE A 118 63.82 25.12 -29.52
CA ILE A 118 63.89 25.29 -30.96
C ILE A 118 62.79 26.25 -31.43
N THR A 119 63.13 27.17 -32.32
CA THR A 119 62.14 27.99 -33.03
C THR A 119 61.92 27.36 -34.39
N ILE A 120 60.68 26.92 -34.65
CA ILE A 120 60.28 26.42 -35.97
C ILE A 120 59.84 27.65 -36.80
N PRO A 121 60.50 27.97 -37.93
CA PRO A 121 60.17 29.15 -38.72
C PRO A 121 58.73 29.13 -39.23
N SER A 122 58.10 30.31 -39.34
CA SER A 122 56.71 30.43 -39.81
C SER A 122 56.51 29.99 -41.27
N THR A 123 57.60 29.90 -42.04
CA THR A 123 57.64 29.44 -43.43
C THR A 123 57.55 27.93 -43.58
N VAL A 124 57.70 27.17 -42.51
CA VAL A 124 57.61 25.70 -42.54
C VAL A 124 56.17 25.28 -42.81
N THR A 125 55.98 24.44 -43.83
CA THR A 125 54.68 23.88 -44.23
C THR A 125 54.57 22.38 -43.96
N SER A 126 55.68 21.70 -43.69
CA SER A 126 55.68 20.28 -43.32
C SER A 126 56.73 19.94 -42.27
N ILE A 127 56.34 19.09 -41.32
CA ILE A 127 57.20 18.47 -40.31
C ILE A 127 57.03 16.96 -40.47
N GLY A 128 58.12 16.26 -40.75
CA GLY A 128 58.10 14.82 -40.98
C GLY A 128 57.80 13.99 -39.73
N ASP A 129 57.50 12.72 -39.97
CA ASP A 129 57.30 11.73 -38.90
C ASP A 129 58.55 11.64 -38.03
N SER A 130 58.34 11.51 -36.71
CA SER A 130 59.41 11.37 -35.71
C SER A 130 60.47 12.50 -35.71
N ALA A 131 60.18 13.64 -36.36
CA ALA A 131 61.13 14.73 -36.53
C ALA A 131 61.76 15.23 -35.23
N PHE A 132 61.01 15.20 -34.11
CA PHE A 132 61.48 15.57 -32.77
C PHE A 132 61.36 14.43 -31.76
N TRP A 133 61.21 13.17 -32.18
CA TRP A 133 61.10 12.05 -31.24
C TRP A 133 62.30 12.03 -30.29
N GLY A 134 62.08 11.88 -28.98
CA GLY A 134 63.12 11.73 -27.97
C GLY A 134 63.89 13.02 -27.65
N CYS A 135 63.42 14.19 -28.12
CA CYS A 135 63.96 15.49 -27.75
C CYS A 135 63.55 15.88 -26.31
N SER A 136 63.90 15.05 -25.33
CA SER A 136 63.45 15.16 -23.95
C SER A 136 63.92 16.42 -23.22
N GLY A 137 64.99 17.06 -23.69
CA GLY A 137 65.48 18.34 -23.20
C GLY A 137 64.68 19.55 -23.67
N LEU A 138 63.79 19.42 -24.67
CA LEU A 138 63.00 20.55 -25.16
C LEU A 138 62.09 21.03 -24.04
N THR A 139 62.39 22.22 -23.51
CA THR A 139 61.63 22.82 -22.42
C THR A 139 60.80 24.00 -22.89
N GLY A 140 59.72 24.31 -22.17
CA GLY A 140 58.88 25.46 -22.48
C GLY A 140 57.78 25.15 -23.50
N SER A 141 57.49 26.13 -24.37
CA SER A 141 56.38 26.08 -25.33
C SER A 141 56.91 25.98 -26.75
N ILE A 142 56.36 25.05 -27.53
CA ILE A 142 56.64 24.93 -28.97
C ILE A 142 55.40 25.41 -29.75
N THR A 143 55.61 26.23 -30.77
CA THR A 143 54.54 26.69 -31.67
C THR A 143 54.69 26.01 -33.01
N ILE A 144 53.65 25.29 -33.42
CA ILE A 144 53.57 24.70 -34.76
C ILE A 144 53.17 25.81 -35.75
N PRO A 145 53.91 26.00 -36.86
CA PRO A 145 53.63 27.05 -37.84
C PRO A 145 52.27 26.89 -38.54
N ASN A 146 51.63 28.01 -38.89
CA ASN A 146 50.36 28.04 -39.63
C ASN A 146 50.44 27.41 -41.04
N GLY A 147 51.63 27.12 -41.57
CA GLY A 147 51.78 26.38 -42.82
C GLY A 147 51.51 24.89 -42.70
N VAL A 148 51.55 24.33 -41.47
CA VAL A 148 51.44 22.90 -41.19
C VAL A 148 49.98 22.48 -41.11
N THR A 149 49.62 21.41 -41.84
CA THR A 149 48.25 20.89 -41.95
C THR A 149 48.00 19.60 -41.17
N SER A 150 49.04 18.87 -40.78
CA SER A 150 48.95 17.69 -39.93
C SER A 150 50.17 17.57 -39.03
N ILE A 151 49.99 16.98 -37.86
CA ILE A 151 51.11 16.55 -37.01
C ILE A 151 51.40 15.10 -37.36
N GLY A 152 52.62 14.82 -37.83
CA GLY A 152 53.07 13.50 -38.27
C GLY A 152 53.05 12.46 -37.17
N ARG A 153 53.25 11.20 -37.58
CA ARG A 153 53.38 10.08 -36.64
C ARG A 153 54.59 10.34 -35.74
N GLU A 154 54.42 10.12 -34.43
CA GLU A 154 55.51 10.17 -33.44
C GLU A 154 56.30 11.50 -33.39
N THR A 155 55.81 12.59 -34.01
CA THR A 155 56.60 13.81 -34.25
C THR A 155 57.25 14.37 -32.99
N PHE A 156 56.53 14.44 -31.87
CA PHE A 156 57.04 14.91 -30.57
C PHE A 156 57.09 13.81 -29.52
N MET A 157 57.10 12.55 -29.93
CA MET A 157 57.16 11.43 -29.00
C MET A 157 58.34 11.60 -28.01
N ASP A 158 58.17 11.19 -26.75
CA ASP A 158 59.15 11.31 -25.65
C ASP A 158 59.79 12.72 -25.46
N CYS A 159 59.14 13.80 -25.91
CA CYS A 159 59.52 15.18 -25.59
C CYS A 159 59.14 15.56 -24.15
N ARG A 160 59.73 14.86 -23.17
CA ARG A 160 59.34 14.89 -21.75
C ARG A 160 59.48 16.24 -21.05
N GLY A 161 60.34 17.14 -21.55
CA GLY A 161 60.50 18.49 -21.03
C GLY A 161 59.46 19.50 -21.55
N LEU A 162 58.70 19.15 -22.60
CA LEU A 162 57.83 20.07 -23.29
C LEU A 162 56.64 20.42 -22.40
N THR A 163 56.47 21.69 -22.04
CA THR A 163 55.40 22.12 -21.11
C THR A 163 54.11 22.55 -21.80
N GLN A 164 54.21 23.02 -23.04
CA GLN A 164 53.06 23.47 -23.83
C GLN A 164 53.32 23.24 -25.33
N ILE A 165 52.25 22.96 -26.08
CA ILE A 165 52.27 22.91 -27.54
C ILE A 165 51.14 23.80 -28.09
N ASN A 166 51.46 24.73 -28.97
CA ASN A 166 50.47 25.56 -29.66
C ASN A 166 50.21 24.97 -31.06
N ILE A 167 49.02 24.38 -31.23
CA ILE A 167 48.57 23.77 -32.48
C ILE A 167 47.72 24.80 -33.25
N PRO A 168 48.08 25.18 -34.49
CA PRO A 168 47.35 26.18 -35.26
C PRO A 168 46.06 25.60 -35.86
N ASN A 169 45.10 26.48 -36.18
CA ASN A 169 43.82 26.13 -36.82
C ASN A 169 43.96 25.62 -38.27
N THR A 170 45.17 25.41 -38.77
CA THR A 170 45.45 24.75 -40.05
C THR A 170 45.62 23.25 -39.91
N VAL A 171 45.87 22.75 -38.70
CA VAL A 171 46.03 21.32 -38.43
C VAL A 171 44.67 20.63 -38.43
N THR A 172 44.52 19.62 -39.29
CA THR A 172 43.27 18.85 -39.43
C THR A 172 43.30 17.50 -38.72
N SER A 173 44.48 16.98 -38.39
CA SER A 173 44.63 15.69 -37.70
C SER A 173 45.85 15.64 -36.78
N ILE A 174 45.72 14.87 -35.71
CA ILE A 174 46.82 14.49 -34.80
C ILE A 174 47.05 13.00 -34.98
N SER A 175 48.20 12.63 -35.55
CA SER A 175 48.49 11.25 -35.97
C SER A 175 48.95 10.36 -34.81
N ASP A 176 49.16 9.07 -35.13
CA ASP A 176 49.54 8.03 -34.17
C ASP A 176 50.75 8.48 -33.32
N SER A 177 50.63 8.34 -32.01
CA SER A 177 51.71 8.60 -31.04
C SER A 177 52.34 10.00 -31.12
N ALA A 178 51.70 10.99 -31.75
CA ALA A 178 52.29 12.32 -32.03
C ALA A 178 52.92 13.00 -30.80
N PHE A 179 52.31 12.84 -29.62
CA PHE A 179 52.76 13.37 -28.32
C PHE A 179 52.97 12.25 -27.28
N TRP A 180 53.17 11.01 -27.70
CA TRP A 180 53.39 9.88 -26.79
C TRP A 180 54.53 10.18 -25.81
N GLY A 181 54.33 9.97 -24.51
CA GLY A 181 55.35 10.17 -23.48
C GLY A 181 55.73 11.64 -23.24
N CYS A 182 54.98 12.63 -23.73
CA CYS A 182 55.19 14.05 -23.41
C CYS A 182 54.73 14.39 -21.99
N SER A 183 55.34 13.77 -20.98
CA SER A 183 54.95 13.89 -19.57
C SER A 183 55.05 15.30 -18.99
N GLY A 184 55.81 16.19 -19.63
CA GLY A 184 55.97 17.58 -19.24
C GLY A 184 54.80 18.47 -19.65
N LEU A 185 53.92 18.02 -20.58
CA LEU A 185 52.78 18.83 -21.01
C LEU A 185 51.86 19.02 -19.81
N THR A 186 51.68 20.27 -19.39
CA THR A 186 50.90 20.62 -18.20
C THR A 186 49.82 21.63 -18.53
N GLY A 187 48.75 21.62 -17.73
CA GLY A 187 47.59 22.49 -17.93
C GLY A 187 46.75 22.12 -19.16
N ASN A 188 45.99 23.09 -19.64
CA ASN A 188 45.08 22.93 -20.77
C ASN A 188 45.83 22.90 -22.10
N ILE A 189 45.80 21.76 -22.79
CA ILE A 189 46.16 21.68 -24.21
C ILE A 189 44.90 21.86 -25.04
N THR A 190 44.79 23.02 -25.70
CA THR A 190 43.66 23.32 -26.58
C THR A 190 43.88 22.68 -27.95
N ILE A 191 43.03 21.72 -28.29
CA ILE A 191 42.97 21.15 -29.64
C ILE A 191 42.11 22.09 -30.51
N PRO A 192 42.61 22.58 -31.67
CA PRO A 192 41.89 23.56 -32.48
C PRO A 192 40.66 22.96 -33.17
N ASN A 193 39.65 23.79 -33.43
CA ASN A 193 38.39 23.41 -34.09
C ASN A 193 38.54 22.96 -35.56
N SER A 194 39.75 22.99 -36.12
CA SER A 194 40.07 22.42 -37.43
C SER A 194 40.35 20.92 -37.36
N VAL A 195 40.69 20.38 -36.18
CA VAL A 195 41.03 18.97 -36.02
C VAL A 195 39.79 18.11 -36.13
N THR A 196 39.82 17.13 -37.03
CA THR A 196 38.73 16.18 -37.27
C THR A 196 39.01 14.79 -36.69
N SER A 197 40.28 14.44 -36.45
CA SER A 197 40.65 13.12 -35.94
C SER A 197 41.87 13.17 -35.01
N ILE A 198 41.80 12.40 -33.93
CA ILE A 198 42.90 12.13 -33.01
C ILE A 198 43.16 10.62 -33.08
N SER A 199 44.34 10.20 -33.53
CA SER A 199 44.62 8.78 -33.76
C SER A 199 45.12 8.04 -32.51
N ASP A 200 45.44 6.76 -32.69
CA ASP A 200 45.84 5.86 -31.61
C ASP A 200 47.06 6.39 -30.85
N PHE A 201 47.04 6.27 -29.52
CA PHE A 201 48.15 6.68 -28.64
C PHE A 201 48.60 8.15 -28.73
N ALA A 202 47.86 9.03 -29.43
CA ALA A 202 48.29 10.39 -29.75
C ALA A 202 48.86 11.19 -28.55
N PHE A 203 48.26 11.05 -27.36
CA PHE A 203 48.69 11.67 -26.11
C PHE A 203 49.02 10.64 -25.03
N TRP A 204 49.30 9.38 -25.39
CA TRP A 204 49.53 8.37 -24.35
C TRP A 204 50.74 8.72 -23.49
N GLY A 205 50.63 8.57 -22.17
CA GLY A 205 51.70 8.88 -21.23
C GLY A 205 51.96 10.39 -21.02
N CYS A 206 51.07 11.27 -21.49
CA CYS A 206 51.10 12.70 -21.14
C CYS A 206 50.62 12.93 -19.70
N SER A 207 51.37 12.42 -18.72
CA SER A 207 50.97 12.36 -17.31
C SER A 207 50.83 13.71 -16.62
N GLY A 208 51.41 14.79 -17.18
CA GLY A 208 51.27 16.16 -16.66
C GLY A 208 49.95 16.85 -17.02
N LEU A 209 49.16 16.30 -17.96
CA LEU A 209 47.89 16.90 -18.38
C LEU A 209 46.87 16.82 -17.25
N THR A 210 46.35 17.98 -16.83
CA THR A 210 45.31 18.10 -15.79
C THR A 210 43.90 18.15 -16.36
N ASP A 211 43.79 18.67 -17.58
CA ASP A 211 42.56 18.89 -18.30
C ASP A 211 42.82 18.85 -19.81
N ILE A 212 41.80 18.44 -20.58
CA ILE A 212 41.85 18.48 -22.04
C ILE A 212 40.47 18.68 -22.62
N THR A 213 40.39 19.54 -23.64
CA THR A 213 39.16 19.81 -24.39
C THR A 213 39.31 19.33 -25.82
N VAL A 214 38.51 18.33 -26.18
CA VAL A 214 38.39 17.83 -27.54
C VAL A 214 37.24 18.58 -28.23
N PRO A 215 37.49 19.30 -29.35
CA PRO A 215 36.48 20.14 -29.98
C PRO A 215 35.43 19.32 -30.75
N ASN A 216 34.28 19.95 -30.99
CA ASN A 216 33.14 19.37 -31.72
C ASN A 216 33.45 18.95 -33.17
N SER A 217 34.53 19.48 -33.74
CA SER A 217 35.01 19.13 -35.08
C SER A 217 35.58 17.71 -35.14
N VAL A 218 36.04 17.16 -34.01
CA VAL A 218 36.58 15.81 -33.94
C VAL A 218 35.44 14.82 -34.13
N VAL A 219 35.58 13.94 -35.13
CA VAL A 219 34.63 12.88 -35.46
C VAL A 219 35.13 11.49 -35.06
N SER A 220 36.43 11.35 -34.81
CA SER A 220 37.03 10.08 -34.39
C SER A 220 38.17 10.27 -33.38
N ILE A 221 38.14 9.48 -32.31
CA ILE A 221 39.21 9.35 -31.32
C ILE A 221 39.72 7.91 -31.34
N GLY A 222 41.04 7.75 -31.49
CA GLY A 222 41.71 6.46 -31.56
C GLY A 222 41.82 5.74 -30.23
N SER A 223 42.20 4.47 -30.30
CA SER A 223 42.42 3.60 -29.16
C SER A 223 43.55 4.15 -28.29
N LYS A 224 43.29 4.24 -26.98
CA LYS A 224 44.28 4.71 -25.98
C LYS A 224 44.85 6.10 -26.27
N ALA A 225 44.17 6.92 -27.06
CA ALA A 225 44.61 8.28 -27.40
C ALA A 225 45.04 9.08 -26.17
N PHE A 226 44.39 8.88 -25.02
CA PHE A 226 44.68 9.52 -23.74
C PHE A 226 45.12 8.53 -22.63
N GLY A 227 45.51 7.30 -22.98
CA GLY A 227 46.00 6.33 -21.99
C GLY A 227 47.25 6.83 -21.26
N GLY A 228 47.46 6.54 -19.98
CA GLY A 228 48.64 7.04 -19.27
C GLY A 228 48.60 8.52 -18.87
N CYS A 229 47.54 9.28 -19.22
CA CYS A 229 47.35 10.67 -18.77
C CYS A 229 46.88 10.73 -17.30
N SER A 230 47.73 10.31 -16.37
CA SER A 230 47.39 10.10 -14.96
C SER A 230 47.11 11.38 -14.15
N GLY A 231 47.51 12.54 -14.68
CA GLY A 231 47.20 13.86 -14.10
C GLY A 231 45.77 14.34 -14.35
N LEU A 232 45.02 13.72 -15.26
CA LEU A 232 43.71 14.24 -15.67
C LEU A 232 42.73 14.25 -14.49
N THR A 233 42.16 15.41 -14.24
CA THR A 233 41.11 15.67 -13.26
C THR A 233 39.78 15.98 -13.91
N GLU A 234 39.82 16.50 -15.13
CA GLU A 234 38.66 16.81 -15.96
C GLU A 234 38.92 16.54 -17.45
N ILE A 235 37.85 16.25 -18.20
CA ILE A 235 37.92 16.08 -19.66
C ILE A 235 36.62 16.53 -20.32
N THR A 236 36.74 17.26 -21.44
CA THR A 236 35.61 17.67 -22.27
C THR A 236 35.68 16.96 -23.62
N LEU A 237 34.62 16.22 -23.97
CA LEU A 237 34.54 15.42 -25.19
C LEU A 237 33.30 15.74 -26.02
N PRO A 238 33.38 15.66 -27.36
CA PRO A 238 32.21 15.80 -28.23
C PRO A 238 31.26 14.61 -28.10
N PHE A 239 31.78 13.42 -27.83
CA PHE A 239 31.05 12.16 -27.67
C PHE A 239 31.83 11.17 -26.79
N VAL A 240 31.18 10.06 -26.41
CA VAL A 240 31.81 8.97 -25.67
C VAL A 240 32.35 7.91 -26.63
N GLY A 241 33.53 7.36 -26.36
CA GLY A 241 34.14 6.29 -27.16
C GLY A 241 34.90 6.80 -28.38
N SER A 242 34.90 6.00 -29.45
CA SER A 242 35.70 6.21 -30.66
C SER A 242 35.07 7.19 -31.66
N ALA A 243 33.74 7.30 -31.69
CA ALA A 243 33.01 8.17 -32.60
C ALA A 243 31.60 8.49 -32.05
N ALA A 244 30.99 9.56 -32.55
CA ALA A 244 29.61 9.91 -32.19
C ALA A 244 28.63 8.78 -32.53
N ASN A 245 27.65 8.55 -31.64
CA ASN A 245 26.54 7.62 -31.83
C ASN A 245 26.94 6.13 -32.00
N LYS A 246 28.19 5.78 -31.68
CA LYS A 246 28.61 4.39 -31.52
C LYS A 246 27.90 3.76 -30.32
N ASP A 247 27.44 2.53 -30.47
CA ASP A 247 26.84 1.75 -29.38
C ASP A 247 27.02 0.24 -29.66
N GLY A 248 26.91 -0.59 -28.63
CA GLY A 248 26.94 -2.05 -28.77
C GLY A 248 28.34 -2.66 -28.99
N THR A 249 29.40 -1.85 -28.97
CA THR A 249 30.79 -2.28 -29.27
C THR A 249 31.77 -1.77 -28.22
N ALA A 250 32.90 -2.48 -28.04
CA ALA A 250 33.92 -2.13 -27.06
C ALA A 250 34.56 -0.74 -27.28
N ASP A 251 34.44 -0.17 -28.48
CA ASP A 251 34.91 1.17 -28.79
C ASP A 251 33.85 2.27 -28.56
N ALA A 252 32.64 1.91 -28.12
CA ALA A 252 31.60 2.88 -27.75
C ALA A 252 31.70 3.39 -26.30
N VAL A 253 32.48 2.70 -25.45
CA VAL A 253 32.57 3.00 -24.02
C VAL A 253 33.73 3.95 -23.69
N PHE A 254 33.61 4.68 -22.59
CA PHE A 254 34.53 5.75 -22.21
C PHE A 254 35.98 5.28 -21.99
N GLY A 255 36.18 4.06 -21.52
CA GLY A 255 37.50 3.49 -21.27
C GLY A 255 38.32 3.23 -22.54
N TYR A 256 37.69 3.13 -23.71
CA TYR A 256 38.37 2.88 -24.98
C TYR A 256 39.51 3.89 -25.27
N ILE A 257 39.26 5.17 -24.99
CA ILE A 257 40.22 6.25 -25.23
C ILE A 257 41.42 6.22 -24.26
N PHE A 258 41.34 5.42 -23.18
CA PHE A 258 42.44 5.22 -22.22
C PHE A 258 43.13 3.85 -22.37
N GLY A 259 42.38 2.81 -22.74
CA GLY A 259 42.90 1.48 -23.04
C GLY A 259 42.93 0.50 -21.87
N GLY A 260 43.19 -0.78 -22.21
CA GLY A 260 43.23 -1.91 -21.27
C GLY A 260 44.61 -2.23 -20.68
N ILE A 261 45.57 -1.30 -20.72
CA ILE A 261 46.90 -1.48 -20.13
C ILE A 261 46.99 -0.61 -18.87
N GLU A 262 47.38 -1.21 -17.75
CA GLU A 262 47.57 -0.52 -16.47
C GLU A 262 48.69 0.51 -16.56
N TYR A 263 48.51 1.66 -15.90
CA TYR A 263 49.55 2.68 -15.72
C TYR A 263 49.47 3.32 -14.33
N THR A 264 50.57 3.96 -13.91
CA THR A 264 50.65 4.64 -12.61
C THR A 264 49.59 5.71 -12.48
N GLY A 265 48.80 5.67 -11.40
CA GLY A 265 47.69 6.61 -11.17
C GLY A 265 46.40 6.27 -11.94
N SER A 266 46.32 5.09 -12.57
CA SER A 266 45.07 4.58 -13.13
C SER A 266 44.23 3.82 -12.10
N ALA A 267 42.95 3.70 -12.38
CA ALA A 267 42.02 2.80 -11.71
C ALA A 267 41.38 1.90 -12.77
N GLN A 268 41.34 0.59 -12.48
CA GLN A 268 40.69 -0.39 -13.34
C GLN A 268 39.17 -0.22 -13.27
N VAL A 269 38.53 -0.21 -14.43
CA VAL A 269 37.06 -0.18 -14.57
C VAL A 269 36.62 -1.31 -15.49
N LEU A 270 35.43 -1.85 -15.21
CA LEU A 270 34.76 -2.82 -16.08
C LEU A 270 33.59 -2.09 -16.76
N GLN A 271 33.63 -2.01 -18.08
CA GLN A 271 32.59 -1.34 -18.86
C GLN A 271 31.85 -2.32 -19.75
N TYR A 272 30.52 -2.27 -19.68
CA TYR A 272 29.65 -3.07 -20.50
C TYR A 272 29.40 -2.38 -21.83
N TYR A 273 29.33 -3.12 -22.92
CA TYR A 273 28.95 -2.60 -24.24
C TYR A 273 27.88 -3.49 -24.90
N GLY A 274 27.22 -4.32 -24.10
CA GLY A 274 26.07 -5.14 -24.47
C GLY A 274 25.64 -6.00 -23.28
N SER A 275 24.50 -6.68 -23.39
CA SER A 275 23.88 -7.43 -22.28
C SER A 275 24.77 -8.49 -21.60
N SER A 276 25.79 -8.99 -22.31
CA SER A 276 26.75 -9.97 -21.78
C SER A 276 28.16 -9.71 -22.29
N GLN A 277 28.43 -8.51 -22.78
CA GLN A 277 29.71 -8.11 -23.36
C GLN A 277 30.33 -6.99 -22.52
N TYR A 278 31.59 -7.17 -22.13
CA TYR A 278 32.31 -6.23 -21.27
C TYR A 278 33.80 -6.21 -21.60
N ALA A 279 34.46 -5.12 -21.26
CA ALA A 279 35.91 -4.97 -21.37
C ALA A 279 36.48 -4.24 -20.13
N TYR A 280 37.74 -4.54 -19.82
CA TYR A 280 38.49 -3.88 -18.75
C TYR A 280 39.33 -2.74 -19.33
N TYR A 281 39.24 -1.58 -18.69
CA TYR A 281 40.02 -0.39 -19.03
C TYR A 281 40.68 0.19 -17.78
N TYR A 282 41.69 1.00 -17.99
CA TYR A 282 42.40 1.72 -16.94
C TYR A 282 42.25 3.22 -17.18
N ILE A 283 41.44 3.87 -16.34
CA ILE A 283 41.08 5.29 -16.44
C ILE A 283 41.84 6.07 -15.36
N PRO A 284 42.21 7.35 -15.56
CA PRO A 284 42.92 8.12 -14.53
C PRO A 284 42.12 8.17 -13.23
N ALA A 285 42.72 7.74 -12.11
CA ALA A 285 42.02 7.66 -10.82
C ALA A 285 41.62 9.05 -10.26
N ASN A 286 42.31 10.09 -10.71
CA ASN A 286 42.04 11.48 -10.36
C ASN A 286 40.96 12.13 -11.22
N LEU A 287 40.50 11.49 -12.29
CA LEU A 287 39.48 12.04 -13.17
C LEU A 287 38.14 12.08 -12.44
N LYS A 288 37.68 13.30 -12.10
CA LYS A 288 36.45 13.53 -11.33
C LYS A 288 35.33 14.05 -12.19
N ASN A 289 35.65 14.85 -13.22
CA ASN A 289 34.66 15.58 -13.99
C ASN A 289 34.74 15.21 -15.46
N VAL A 290 33.59 14.91 -16.06
CA VAL A 290 33.48 14.64 -17.51
C VAL A 290 32.38 15.53 -18.08
N THR A 291 32.67 16.21 -19.19
CA THR A 291 31.70 17.04 -19.92
C THR A 291 31.50 16.50 -21.33
N ILE A 292 30.26 16.18 -21.69
CA ILE A 292 29.87 15.72 -23.03
C ILE A 292 29.07 16.82 -23.73
N VAL A 293 29.63 17.39 -24.80
CA VAL A 293 29.14 18.66 -25.37
C VAL A 293 28.26 18.55 -26.61
N SER A 294 28.39 17.49 -27.42
CA SER A 294 27.72 17.37 -28.74
C SER A 294 27.14 15.99 -29.06
N ALA A 295 27.20 15.04 -28.12
CA ALA A 295 26.68 13.70 -28.36
C ALA A 295 25.16 13.76 -28.56
N THR A 296 24.61 12.89 -29.41
CA THR A 296 23.15 12.71 -29.49
C THR A 296 22.66 11.61 -28.56
N GLN A 297 23.55 10.72 -28.11
CA GLN A 297 23.25 9.60 -27.22
C GLN A 297 24.42 9.37 -26.25
N ILE A 298 24.12 8.92 -25.03
CA ILE A 298 25.09 8.27 -24.17
C ILE A 298 24.97 6.75 -24.41
N PRO A 299 26.02 6.07 -24.91
CA PRO A 299 25.96 4.66 -25.27
C PRO A 299 25.66 3.71 -24.11
N TYR A 300 25.26 2.48 -24.42
CA TYR A 300 25.12 1.41 -23.45
C TYR A 300 26.42 1.21 -22.67
N GLY A 301 26.33 1.22 -21.34
CA GLY A 301 27.46 1.04 -20.43
C GLY A 301 28.62 2.03 -20.57
N ALA A 302 28.38 3.17 -21.21
CA ALA A 302 29.34 4.24 -21.50
C ALA A 302 30.32 4.54 -20.36
N PHE A 303 29.82 4.65 -19.14
CA PHE A 303 30.55 4.98 -17.92
C PHE A 303 30.42 3.90 -16.83
N SER A 304 29.97 2.68 -17.13
CA SER A 304 29.77 1.66 -16.08
C SER A 304 31.03 1.50 -15.21
N ARG A 305 30.83 1.42 -13.89
CA ARG A 305 31.86 1.23 -12.86
C ARG A 305 32.96 2.30 -12.85
N CYS A 306 32.70 3.48 -13.41
CA CYS A 306 33.60 4.63 -13.32
C CYS A 306 33.50 5.31 -11.93
N ASN A 307 33.84 4.56 -10.88
CA ASN A 307 33.74 4.97 -9.47
C ASN A 307 34.61 6.18 -9.10
N MET A 308 35.55 6.57 -9.96
CA MET A 308 36.34 7.78 -9.76
C MET A 308 35.56 9.07 -10.01
N LEU A 309 34.51 9.02 -10.86
CA LEU A 309 33.78 10.19 -11.32
C LEU A 309 32.89 10.74 -10.20
N LYS A 310 32.88 12.07 -10.04
CA LYS A 310 32.05 12.80 -9.07
C LYS A 310 30.90 13.53 -9.74
N GLU A 311 31.15 14.12 -10.89
CA GLU A 311 30.17 14.90 -11.65
C GLU A 311 30.30 14.60 -13.15
N ILE A 312 29.15 14.52 -13.81
CA ILE A 312 29.07 14.36 -15.26
C ILE A 312 28.11 15.41 -15.80
N THR A 313 28.60 16.24 -16.71
CA THR A 313 27.81 17.26 -17.40
C THR A 313 27.46 16.78 -18.80
N ILE A 314 26.16 16.71 -19.10
CA ILE A 314 25.64 16.33 -20.41
C ILE A 314 24.89 17.53 -20.98
N HIS A 315 25.23 17.96 -22.20
CA HIS A 315 24.56 19.08 -22.85
C HIS A 315 23.24 18.68 -23.52
N ASN A 316 22.39 19.67 -23.82
CA ASN A 316 21.06 19.55 -24.41
C ASN A 316 21.05 19.08 -25.89
N THR A 317 22.06 18.32 -26.32
CA THR A 317 22.07 17.61 -27.61
C THR A 317 21.71 16.13 -27.44
N VAL A 318 21.85 15.58 -26.23
CA VAL A 318 21.59 14.18 -25.94
C VAL A 318 20.09 13.93 -25.84
N SER A 319 19.59 12.97 -26.62
CA SER A 319 18.19 12.53 -26.59
C SER A 319 17.97 11.18 -25.90
N GLY A 320 19.02 10.46 -25.52
CA GLY A 320 18.88 9.19 -24.80
C GLY A 320 20.10 8.81 -23.98
N ILE A 321 19.83 8.12 -22.88
CA ILE A 321 20.84 7.51 -21.99
C ILE A 321 20.68 5.99 -22.09
N GLY A 322 21.70 5.31 -22.59
CA GLY A 322 21.69 3.86 -22.78
C GLY A 322 21.56 3.08 -21.48
N GLY A 323 21.11 1.82 -21.59
CA GLY A 323 21.12 0.89 -20.46
C GLY A 323 22.53 0.74 -19.88
N TYR A 324 22.62 0.53 -18.57
CA TYR A 324 23.89 0.44 -17.84
C TYR A 324 24.83 1.65 -17.94
N ALA A 325 24.44 2.77 -18.58
CA ALA A 325 25.33 3.89 -18.90
C ALA A 325 26.16 4.38 -17.71
N PHE A 326 25.60 4.44 -16.51
CA PHE A 326 26.26 4.79 -15.25
C PHE A 326 26.20 3.66 -14.21
N TYR A 327 25.96 2.42 -14.62
CA TYR A 327 25.86 1.25 -13.75
C TYR A 327 27.04 1.15 -12.77
N GLU A 328 26.77 1.01 -11.47
CA GLU A 328 27.77 0.95 -10.39
C GLU A 328 28.74 2.16 -10.38
N CYS A 329 28.27 3.37 -10.72
CA CYS A 329 29.05 4.61 -10.53
C CYS A 329 28.86 5.17 -9.10
N SER A 330 29.33 4.44 -8.10
CA SER A 330 29.13 4.79 -6.68
C SER A 330 29.79 6.10 -6.24
N GLY A 331 30.77 6.61 -6.99
CA GLY A 331 31.41 7.91 -6.74
C GLY A 331 30.62 9.11 -7.28
N LEU A 332 29.65 8.89 -8.17
CA LEU A 332 28.92 9.95 -8.86
C LEU A 332 27.96 10.63 -7.88
N THR A 333 28.23 11.89 -7.55
CA THR A 333 27.47 12.63 -6.53
C THR A 333 26.28 13.41 -7.08
N GLY A 334 26.35 13.79 -8.36
CA GLY A 334 25.28 14.51 -9.04
C GLY A 334 25.37 14.38 -10.56
N ILE A 335 24.21 14.41 -11.20
CA ILE A 335 24.03 14.46 -12.65
C ILE A 335 22.79 15.27 -12.97
N THR A 336 22.89 16.18 -13.94
CA THR A 336 21.72 16.85 -14.51
C THR A 336 21.35 16.14 -15.81
N ILE A 337 20.17 15.53 -15.85
CA ILE A 337 19.65 14.89 -17.06
C ILE A 337 19.09 15.98 -17.99
N PRO A 338 19.59 16.12 -19.22
CA PRO A 338 19.13 17.15 -20.16
C PRO A 338 17.63 17.05 -20.46
N THR A 339 16.97 18.18 -20.66
CA THR A 339 15.52 18.20 -20.97
C THR A 339 15.18 17.58 -22.33
N THR A 340 16.19 17.41 -23.19
CA THR A 340 16.07 16.78 -24.52
C THR A 340 16.04 15.25 -24.46
N VAL A 341 16.35 14.64 -23.32
CA VAL A 341 16.33 13.18 -23.16
C VAL A 341 14.89 12.66 -23.22
N THR A 342 14.68 11.68 -24.09
CA THR A 342 13.40 10.99 -24.28
C THR A 342 13.42 9.54 -23.80
N SER A 343 14.60 8.98 -23.49
CA SER A 343 14.75 7.62 -22.98
C SER A 343 15.91 7.49 -22.00
N ILE A 344 15.69 6.72 -20.93
CA ILE A 344 16.70 6.31 -19.95
C ILE A 344 16.59 4.79 -19.83
N GLY A 345 17.61 4.08 -20.31
CA GLY A 345 17.57 2.63 -20.39
C GLY A 345 17.65 1.94 -19.03
N GLY A 346 17.15 0.71 -18.97
CA GLY A 346 17.21 -0.10 -17.75
C GLY A 346 18.62 -0.21 -17.16
N ARG A 347 18.70 -0.17 -15.83
CA ARG A 347 19.95 -0.16 -15.04
C ARG A 347 20.89 1.02 -15.31
N ALA A 348 20.44 2.08 -16.00
CA ALA A 348 21.31 3.21 -16.32
C ALA A 348 22.01 3.81 -15.09
N PHE A 349 21.33 3.90 -13.94
CA PHE A 349 21.88 4.42 -12.68
C PHE A 349 21.87 3.39 -11.55
N GLN A 350 21.73 2.10 -11.85
CA GLN A 350 21.77 1.07 -10.81
C GLN A 350 23.10 1.16 -10.03
N ASP A 351 23.04 1.01 -8.70
CA ASP A 351 24.17 1.03 -7.78
C ASP A 351 24.96 2.37 -7.79
N CYS A 352 24.33 3.47 -8.23
CA CYS A 352 24.86 4.83 -8.06
C CYS A 352 24.57 5.38 -6.66
N SER A 353 25.06 4.69 -5.62
CA SER A 353 24.79 5.02 -4.22
C SER A 353 25.28 6.40 -3.78
N GLY A 354 26.26 6.97 -4.49
CA GLY A 354 26.76 8.33 -4.28
C GLY A 354 25.84 9.43 -4.78
N LEU A 355 24.84 9.15 -5.63
CA LEU A 355 23.94 10.18 -6.16
C LEU A 355 23.13 10.77 -5.01
N THR A 356 23.42 12.03 -4.66
CA THR A 356 22.77 12.75 -3.57
C THR A 356 21.83 13.83 -4.09
N GLY A 357 20.82 14.18 -3.31
CA GLY A 357 19.89 15.26 -3.65
C GLY A 357 18.73 14.78 -4.53
N SER A 358 18.33 15.62 -5.50
CA SER A 358 17.14 15.43 -6.32
C SER A 358 17.47 15.15 -7.79
N ILE A 359 16.84 14.15 -8.38
CA ILE A 359 16.88 13.90 -9.83
C ILE A 359 15.53 14.29 -10.46
N THR A 360 15.57 14.98 -11.60
CA THR A 360 14.38 15.29 -12.40
C THR A 360 14.38 14.44 -13.66
N ILE A 361 13.34 13.62 -13.84
CA ILE A 361 13.12 12.90 -15.09
C ILE A 361 12.56 13.88 -16.13
N PRO A 362 13.15 13.98 -17.33
CA PRO A 362 12.69 14.91 -18.36
C PRO A 362 11.31 14.59 -18.93
N ASN A 363 10.56 15.62 -19.34
CA ASN A 363 9.21 15.50 -19.94
C ASN A 363 9.16 14.70 -21.27
N GLY A 364 10.31 14.40 -21.88
CA GLY A 364 10.38 13.53 -23.05
C GLY A 364 10.29 12.03 -22.72
N VAL A 365 10.50 11.66 -21.46
CA VAL A 365 10.56 10.26 -21.00
C VAL A 365 9.15 9.73 -20.75
N THR A 366 8.83 8.59 -21.35
CA THR A 366 7.50 7.93 -21.25
C THR A 366 7.46 6.75 -20.27
N SER A 367 8.61 6.16 -19.95
CA SER A 367 8.73 5.06 -18.97
C SER A 367 10.02 5.21 -18.17
N ILE A 368 9.97 4.77 -16.91
CA ILE A 368 11.16 4.53 -16.11
C ILE A 368 11.46 3.03 -16.21
N ASP A 369 12.53 2.66 -16.89
CA ASP A 369 12.83 1.26 -17.18
C ASP A 369 13.26 0.45 -15.94
N ASN A 370 13.33 -0.88 -16.11
CA ASN A 370 13.66 -1.81 -15.03
C ASN A 370 15.01 -1.48 -14.39
N ASN A 371 15.05 -1.54 -13.07
CA ASN A 371 16.24 -1.33 -12.24
C ASN A 371 16.94 0.03 -12.45
N THR A 372 16.30 1.04 -13.08
CA THR A 372 16.97 2.29 -13.49
C THR A 372 17.74 2.96 -12.35
N PHE A 373 17.16 3.04 -11.15
CA PHE A 373 17.76 3.64 -9.95
C PHE A 373 17.91 2.64 -8.79
N THR A 374 17.94 1.32 -9.04
CA THR A 374 18.13 0.33 -7.96
C THR A 374 19.40 0.65 -7.15
N ASN A 375 19.32 0.56 -5.81
CA ASN A 375 20.40 0.84 -4.85
C ASN A 375 20.98 2.27 -4.93
N CYS A 376 20.25 3.26 -5.46
CA CYS A 376 20.61 4.67 -5.33
C CYS A 376 20.32 5.20 -3.91
N THR A 377 21.04 4.69 -2.91
CA THR A 377 20.76 4.93 -1.48
C THR A 377 20.93 6.39 -1.05
N GLY A 378 21.74 7.19 -1.76
CA GLY A 378 21.90 8.62 -1.50
C GLY A 378 20.78 9.51 -2.07
N LEU A 379 19.93 8.98 -2.97
CA LEU A 379 18.93 9.77 -3.68
C LEU A 379 17.80 10.16 -2.72
N THR A 380 17.56 11.46 -2.55
CA THR A 380 16.60 11.97 -1.56
C THR A 380 15.22 12.33 -2.13
N GLN A 381 15.18 12.67 -3.42
CA GLN A 381 13.97 13.05 -4.13
C GLN A 381 14.06 12.65 -5.61
N ILE A 382 12.94 12.25 -6.19
CA ILE A 382 12.79 12.14 -7.64
C ILE A 382 11.53 12.84 -8.13
N THR A 383 11.67 13.63 -9.21
CA THR A 383 10.54 14.24 -9.90
C THR A 383 10.18 13.42 -11.14
N ILE A 384 8.98 12.83 -11.14
CA ILE A 384 8.44 12.06 -12.25
C ILE A 384 7.44 12.94 -13.03
N PRO A 385 7.66 13.22 -14.33
CA PRO A 385 6.78 14.07 -15.12
C PRO A 385 5.51 13.33 -15.58
N ASN A 386 4.47 14.09 -15.93
CA ASN A 386 3.19 13.57 -16.45
C ASN A 386 3.31 12.86 -17.83
N SER A 387 4.47 12.87 -18.46
CA SER A 387 4.74 12.07 -19.66
C SER A 387 4.95 10.59 -19.34
N VAL A 388 5.33 10.25 -18.10
CA VAL A 388 5.59 8.88 -17.69
C VAL A 388 4.29 8.11 -17.50
N THR A 389 4.16 6.97 -18.17
CA THR A 389 3.00 6.08 -18.10
C THR A 389 3.30 4.78 -17.36
N TYR A 390 4.57 4.44 -17.15
CA TYR A 390 4.97 3.18 -16.52
C TYR A 390 6.24 3.32 -15.69
N ILE A 391 6.23 2.72 -14.49
CA ILE A 391 7.41 2.56 -13.63
C ILE A 391 7.83 1.09 -13.63
N GLY A 392 9.05 0.81 -14.04
CA GLY A 392 9.61 -0.52 -14.26
C GLY A 392 9.82 -1.34 -13.00
N GLU A 393 10.12 -2.62 -13.22
CA GLU A 393 10.49 -3.57 -12.16
C GLU A 393 11.72 -3.07 -11.39
N GLU A 394 11.64 -3.06 -10.06
CA GLU A 394 12.70 -2.67 -9.15
C GLU A 394 13.31 -1.29 -9.43
N ALA A 395 12.60 -0.41 -10.16
CA ALA A 395 13.14 0.86 -10.66
C ALA A 395 13.77 1.73 -9.56
N PHE A 396 13.22 1.70 -8.34
CA PHE A 396 13.71 2.41 -7.16
C PHE A 396 14.06 1.48 -6.00
N ARG A 397 14.24 0.18 -6.25
CA ARG A 397 14.55 -0.79 -5.19
C ARG A 397 15.74 -0.31 -4.34
N ASN A 398 15.62 -0.35 -3.02
CA ASN A 398 16.58 0.10 -2.02
C ASN A 398 17.05 1.57 -2.18
N CYS A 399 16.22 2.46 -2.72
CA CYS A 399 16.45 3.91 -2.62
C CYS A 399 16.11 4.40 -1.21
N SER A 400 16.85 3.94 -0.19
CA SER A 400 16.56 4.17 1.22
C SER A 400 16.66 5.64 1.66
N GLY A 401 17.39 6.48 0.92
CA GLY A 401 17.41 7.93 1.11
C GLY A 401 16.17 8.67 0.61
N LEU A 402 15.32 8.02 -0.21
CA LEU A 402 14.19 8.68 -0.86
C LEU A 402 13.11 8.99 0.18
N THR A 403 12.90 10.28 0.46
CA THR A 403 11.98 10.70 1.53
C THR A 403 10.55 10.93 1.05
N GLY A 404 10.37 11.25 -0.22
CA GLY A 404 9.04 11.47 -0.78
C GLY A 404 9.02 11.22 -2.28
N ILE A 405 7.85 10.81 -2.76
CA ILE A 405 7.60 10.59 -4.18
C ILE A 405 6.17 11.01 -4.53
N THR A 406 6.02 11.67 -5.68
CA THR A 406 4.72 11.90 -6.32
C THR A 406 4.66 11.04 -7.57
N ILE A 407 3.72 10.10 -7.61
CA ILE A 407 3.45 9.28 -8.78
C ILE A 407 2.36 10.00 -9.59
N PRO A 408 2.64 10.45 -10.82
CA PRO A 408 1.68 11.23 -11.59
C PRO A 408 0.49 10.39 -12.06
N ASP A 409 -0.67 11.04 -12.26
CA ASP A 409 -1.92 10.40 -12.70
C ASP A 409 -1.82 9.70 -14.06
N SER A 410 -0.82 10.06 -14.86
CA SER A 410 -0.51 9.43 -16.15
C SER A 410 0.00 7.99 -16.02
N VAL A 411 0.49 7.59 -14.84
CA VAL A 411 1.03 6.25 -14.62
C VAL A 411 -0.10 5.23 -14.55
N THR A 412 -0.05 4.25 -15.44
CA THR A 412 -1.02 3.16 -15.53
C THR A 412 -0.49 1.84 -14.97
N GLY A 413 0.81 1.76 -14.65
CA GLY A 413 1.43 0.55 -14.12
C GLY A 413 2.68 0.84 -13.29
N ILE A 414 2.81 0.09 -12.20
CA ILE A 414 3.97 0.11 -11.29
C ILE A 414 4.48 -1.33 -11.21
N GLY A 415 5.74 -1.54 -11.57
CA GLY A 415 6.36 -2.85 -11.70
C GLY A 415 6.59 -3.57 -10.38
N TYR A 416 6.90 -4.87 -10.49
CA TYR A 416 7.33 -5.71 -9.38
C TYR A 416 8.44 -5.02 -8.56
N GLY A 417 8.28 -4.96 -7.23
CA GLY A 417 9.30 -4.40 -6.35
C GLY A 417 9.74 -2.97 -6.64
N ALA A 418 8.96 -2.16 -7.37
CA ALA A 418 9.39 -0.85 -7.86
C ALA A 418 9.95 0.05 -6.75
N PHE A 419 9.36 0.01 -5.55
CA PHE A 419 9.80 0.76 -4.36
C PHE A 419 10.26 -0.14 -3.21
N LEU A 420 10.55 -1.42 -3.46
CA LEU A 420 11.02 -2.36 -2.44
C LEU A 420 12.24 -1.79 -1.68
N GLY A 421 12.19 -1.71 -0.35
CA GLY A 421 13.30 -1.23 0.48
C GLY A 421 13.52 0.29 0.46
N CYS A 422 12.55 1.07 -0.04
CA CYS A 422 12.57 2.54 0.08
C CYS A 422 12.19 2.97 1.51
N SER A 423 13.00 2.57 2.49
CA SER A 423 12.71 2.74 3.92
C SER A 423 12.64 4.19 4.40
N GLY A 424 13.15 5.14 3.61
CA GLY A 424 13.06 6.59 3.88
C GLY A 424 11.73 7.23 3.48
N LEU A 425 10.87 6.56 2.71
CA LEU A 425 9.62 7.15 2.23
C LEU A 425 8.69 7.47 3.40
N ILE A 426 8.33 8.75 3.55
CA ILE A 426 7.43 9.23 4.62
C ILE A 426 6.09 9.69 4.06
N GLY A 427 5.09 9.79 4.95
CA GLY A 427 3.79 10.37 4.64
C GLY A 427 2.84 9.41 3.94
N ASN A 428 1.86 9.98 3.22
CA ASN A 428 0.86 9.23 2.46
C ASN A 428 1.20 9.22 0.97
N ILE A 429 1.33 8.04 0.36
CA ILE A 429 1.51 7.88 -1.09
C ILE A 429 0.15 7.60 -1.73
N THR A 430 -0.17 8.32 -2.80
CA THR A 430 -1.38 8.08 -3.59
C THR A 430 -1.04 7.23 -4.81
N ILE A 431 -1.73 6.10 -4.95
CA ILE A 431 -1.64 5.27 -6.16
C ILE A 431 -2.52 5.91 -7.24
N PRO A 432 -2.02 6.12 -8.48
CA PRO A 432 -2.79 6.72 -9.56
C PRO A 432 -4.03 5.92 -9.98
N ASN A 433 -5.09 6.61 -10.41
CA ASN A 433 -6.33 6.00 -10.91
C ASN A 433 -6.15 5.15 -12.18
N GLY A 434 -5.02 5.28 -12.88
CA GLY A 434 -4.68 4.43 -14.03
C GLY A 434 -4.21 3.03 -13.64
N VAL A 435 -3.81 2.81 -12.38
CA VAL A 435 -3.25 1.54 -11.90
C VAL A 435 -4.38 0.57 -11.54
N THR A 436 -4.30 -0.65 -12.08
CA THR A 436 -5.30 -1.72 -11.85
C THR A 436 -4.84 -2.81 -10.88
N SER A 437 -3.54 -2.91 -10.62
CA SER A 437 -2.97 -3.92 -9.72
C SER A 437 -1.73 -3.39 -9.02
N ILE A 438 -1.62 -3.70 -7.73
CA ILE A 438 -0.40 -3.50 -6.95
C ILE A 438 0.36 -4.83 -6.94
N LEU A 439 1.51 -4.86 -7.61
CA LEU A 439 2.28 -6.08 -7.87
C LEU A 439 3.07 -6.52 -6.64
N ASP A 440 3.68 -7.71 -6.74
CA ASP A 440 4.45 -8.28 -5.64
C ASP A 440 5.56 -7.32 -5.19
N TYR A 441 5.71 -7.20 -3.87
CA TYR A 441 6.73 -6.37 -3.21
C TYR A 441 6.75 -4.87 -3.57
N THR A 442 5.72 -4.34 -4.25
CA THR A 442 5.75 -2.97 -4.82
C THR A 442 6.24 -1.92 -3.82
N PHE A 443 5.74 -1.95 -2.57
CA PHE A 443 6.12 -1.07 -1.47
C PHE A 443 6.68 -1.84 -0.27
N ALA A 444 7.17 -3.05 -0.46
CA ALA A 444 7.72 -3.82 0.66
C ALA A 444 8.93 -3.10 1.29
N ASP A 445 9.11 -3.25 2.59
CA ASP A 445 10.16 -2.66 3.43
C ASP A 445 10.24 -1.11 3.36
N CYS A 446 9.14 -0.44 3.00
CA CYS A 446 8.97 1.01 3.13
C CYS A 446 8.63 1.37 4.60
N SER A 447 9.56 1.12 5.53
CA SER A 447 9.28 1.14 6.97
C SER A 447 8.86 2.49 7.57
N SER A 448 9.17 3.62 6.92
CA SER A 448 8.76 4.96 7.37
C SER A 448 7.43 5.46 6.79
N LEU A 449 6.81 4.67 5.91
CA LEU A 449 5.59 5.03 5.20
C LEU A 449 4.40 4.98 6.16
N THR A 450 3.67 6.09 6.29
CA THR A 450 2.58 6.21 7.27
C THR A 450 1.20 5.98 6.65
N GLY A 451 1.05 6.11 5.33
CA GLY A 451 -0.24 5.94 4.64
C GLY A 451 -0.11 5.56 3.17
N ILE A 452 -1.10 4.83 2.67
CA ILE A 452 -1.29 4.55 1.25
C ILE A 452 -2.75 4.82 0.88
N THR A 453 -2.98 5.62 -0.16
CA THR A 453 -4.30 5.78 -0.77
C THR A 453 -4.43 4.87 -1.99
N ILE A 454 -5.31 3.86 -1.88
CA ILE A 454 -5.61 2.90 -2.96
C ILE A 454 -6.89 3.34 -3.68
N PRO A 455 -6.85 3.66 -4.99
CA PRO A 455 -8.03 4.07 -5.74
C PRO A 455 -8.92 2.88 -6.12
N ASN A 456 -10.19 3.18 -6.44
CA ASN A 456 -11.18 2.19 -6.89
C ASN A 456 -10.86 1.52 -8.25
N SER A 457 -9.81 1.98 -8.94
CA SER A 457 -9.31 1.32 -10.15
C SER A 457 -8.55 0.03 -9.84
N VAL A 458 -8.02 -0.11 -8.62
CA VAL A 458 -7.24 -1.29 -8.21
C VAL A 458 -8.19 -2.45 -7.94
N THR A 459 -7.92 -3.58 -8.60
CA THR A 459 -8.69 -4.82 -8.46
C THR A 459 -7.88 -5.93 -7.76
N LYS A 460 -6.56 -5.77 -7.63
CA LYS A 460 -5.68 -6.78 -7.05
C LYS A 460 -4.52 -6.16 -6.27
N ILE A 461 -4.29 -6.69 -5.08
CA ILE A 461 -3.09 -6.46 -4.26
C ILE A 461 -2.34 -7.79 -4.20
N SER A 462 -1.08 -7.82 -4.61
CA SER A 462 -0.35 -9.09 -4.79
C SER A 462 0.55 -9.45 -3.59
N TYR A 463 1.36 -10.50 -3.72
CA TYR A 463 2.12 -11.09 -2.63
C TYR A 463 3.09 -10.07 -2.01
N LYS A 464 3.04 -9.91 -0.68
CA LYS A 464 3.91 -8.98 0.07
C LYS A 464 3.94 -7.53 -0.44
N ALA A 465 2.88 -7.05 -1.10
CA ALA A 465 2.84 -5.71 -1.70
C ALA A 465 3.25 -4.58 -0.74
N PHE A 466 2.90 -4.68 0.55
CA PHE A 466 3.20 -3.72 1.61
C PHE A 466 3.93 -4.36 2.80
N ALA A 467 4.57 -5.52 2.61
CA ALA A 467 5.22 -6.21 3.72
C ALA A 467 6.34 -5.34 4.31
N GLY A 468 6.49 -5.27 5.64
CA GLY A 468 7.51 -4.46 6.30
C GLY A 468 7.23 -2.95 6.38
N CYS A 469 6.04 -2.48 5.97
CA CYS A 469 5.61 -1.09 6.16
C CYS A 469 5.24 -0.83 7.63
N SER A 470 6.22 -0.88 8.54
CA SER A 470 5.99 -0.79 9.99
C SER A 470 5.47 0.58 10.46
N GLY A 471 5.62 1.63 9.66
CA GLY A 471 5.08 2.97 9.92
C GLY A 471 3.59 3.14 9.60
N LEU A 472 2.98 2.18 8.90
CA LEU A 472 1.58 2.27 8.45
C LEU A 472 0.63 2.12 9.64
N THR A 473 -0.17 3.15 9.93
CA THR A 473 -1.07 3.19 11.11
C THR A 473 -2.47 2.67 10.84
N ASP A 474 -2.93 2.83 9.60
CA ASP A 474 -4.22 2.43 9.11
C ASP A 474 -4.13 2.18 7.60
N ILE A 475 -5.06 1.37 7.08
CA ILE A 475 -5.23 1.24 5.63
C ILE A 475 -6.68 0.89 5.28
N THR A 476 -7.17 1.51 4.20
CA THR A 476 -8.45 1.18 3.58
C THR A 476 -8.21 0.53 2.22
N VAL A 477 -8.61 -0.73 2.09
CA VAL A 477 -8.65 -1.45 0.82
C VAL A 477 -10.04 -1.26 0.21
N PRO A 478 -10.17 -0.70 -1.00
CA PRO A 478 -11.48 -0.40 -1.59
C PRO A 478 -12.23 -1.65 -2.04
N ASP A 479 -13.56 -1.54 -2.14
CA ASP A 479 -14.47 -2.62 -2.56
C ASP A 479 -14.23 -3.14 -3.99
N SER A 480 -13.51 -2.38 -4.81
CA SER A 480 -13.08 -2.80 -6.14
C SER A 480 -12.03 -3.92 -6.13
N VAL A 481 -11.30 -4.08 -5.03
CA VAL A 481 -10.29 -5.13 -4.89
C VAL A 481 -10.99 -6.48 -4.76
N SER A 482 -10.71 -7.39 -5.69
CA SER A 482 -11.26 -8.75 -5.71
C SER A 482 -10.27 -9.80 -5.21
N SER A 483 -8.98 -9.45 -5.03
CA SER A 483 -7.98 -10.36 -4.50
C SER A 483 -6.85 -9.65 -3.73
N ILE A 484 -6.47 -10.23 -2.60
CA ILE A 484 -5.34 -9.81 -1.76
C ILE A 484 -4.38 -11.00 -1.63
N GLY A 485 -3.11 -10.80 -1.97
CA GLY A 485 -2.08 -11.83 -1.93
C GLY A 485 -1.62 -12.16 -0.52
N MET A 486 -1.04 -13.37 -0.35
CA MET A 486 -0.49 -13.82 0.93
C MET A 486 0.51 -12.79 1.47
N SER A 487 0.49 -12.55 2.78
CA SER A 487 1.45 -11.69 3.46
C SER A 487 1.49 -10.23 2.94
N ALA A 488 0.45 -9.76 2.22
CA ALA A 488 0.40 -8.40 1.66
C ALA A 488 0.74 -7.31 2.68
N PHE A 489 0.35 -7.49 3.96
CA PHE A 489 0.58 -6.57 5.08
C PHE A 489 1.47 -7.17 6.18
N SER A 490 2.27 -8.18 5.85
CA SER A 490 3.17 -8.83 6.82
C SER A 490 4.15 -7.83 7.43
N GLY A 491 4.34 -7.83 8.76
CA GLY A 491 5.25 -6.89 9.42
C GLY A 491 4.80 -5.41 9.44
N CYS A 492 3.56 -5.10 9.09
CA CYS A 492 2.96 -3.78 9.31
C CYS A 492 2.61 -3.57 10.80
N SER A 493 3.63 -3.56 11.67
CA SER A 493 3.47 -3.56 13.14
C SER A 493 2.86 -2.28 13.72
N GLY A 494 2.84 -1.18 12.96
CA GLY A 494 2.19 0.08 13.31
C GLY A 494 0.67 0.09 13.14
N LEU A 495 0.07 -0.90 12.45
CA LEU A 495 -1.37 -0.89 12.15
C LEU A 495 -2.19 -0.94 13.43
N THR A 496 -3.11 0.01 13.57
CA THR A 496 -4.08 0.12 14.68
C THR A 496 -5.51 -0.19 14.22
N GLU A 497 -5.82 0.12 12.96
CA GLU A 497 -7.07 -0.24 12.31
C GLU A 497 -6.88 -0.65 10.85
N ILE A 498 -7.79 -1.46 10.32
CA ILE A 498 -7.79 -1.87 8.91
C ILE A 498 -9.22 -1.99 8.38
N THR A 499 -9.46 -1.50 7.16
CA THR A 499 -10.72 -1.66 6.43
C THR A 499 -10.48 -2.51 5.19
N LEU A 500 -11.24 -3.59 5.05
CA LEU A 500 -11.10 -4.59 3.97
C LEU A 500 -12.46 -4.86 3.30
N PRO A 501 -12.49 -5.17 2.00
CA PRO A 501 -13.72 -5.63 1.35
C PRO A 501 -14.19 -6.98 1.88
N PHE A 502 -13.25 -7.91 2.12
CA PHE A 502 -13.52 -9.28 2.57
C PHE A 502 -12.39 -9.78 3.48
N VAL A 503 -12.61 -10.93 4.12
CA VAL A 503 -11.59 -11.61 4.93
C VAL A 503 -10.74 -12.54 4.05
N GLY A 504 -9.42 -12.53 4.25
CA GLY A 504 -8.49 -13.43 3.56
C GLY A 504 -8.13 -12.96 2.15
N ALA A 505 -8.04 -13.90 1.20
CA ALA A 505 -7.49 -13.68 -0.13
C ALA A 505 -8.51 -13.21 -1.18
N ALA A 506 -9.78 -13.56 -1.04
CA ALA A 506 -10.86 -13.19 -1.97
C ALA A 506 -12.24 -13.38 -1.31
N VAL A 507 -13.28 -12.78 -1.89
CA VAL A 507 -14.68 -13.06 -1.53
C VAL A 507 -15.02 -14.56 -1.63
N ASN A 508 -15.94 -15.02 -0.79
CA ASN A 508 -16.49 -16.38 -0.81
C ASN A 508 -15.46 -17.51 -0.61
N LYS A 509 -14.27 -17.20 -0.10
CA LYS A 509 -13.31 -18.19 0.37
C LYS A 509 -13.76 -18.76 1.70
N ASP A 510 -13.65 -20.06 1.85
CA ASP A 510 -14.09 -20.73 3.06
C ASP A 510 -13.37 -22.06 3.24
N GLU A 511 -13.35 -22.53 4.47
CA GLU A 511 -12.77 -23.82 4.87
C GLU A 511 -11.32 -24.07 4.38
N THR A 512 -10.55 -22.99 4.18
CA THR A 512 -9.23 -22.99 3.56
C THR A 512 -8.32 -21.94 4.21
N PRO A 513 -6.98 -22.12 4.19
CA PRO A 513 -6.06 -21.14 4.78
C PRO A 513 -6.16 -19.73 4.18
N ASP A 514 -6.59 -19.61 2.92
CA ASP A 514 -6.76 -18.33 2.22
C ASP A 514 -8.09 -17.63 2.55
N ALA A 515 -8.96 -18.23 3.37
CA ALA A 515 -10.15 -17.59 3.94
C ALA A 515 -9.88 -16.87 5.28
N LEU A 516 -8.69 -17.06 5.86
CA LEU A 516 -8.34 -16.62 7.20
C LEU A 516 -7.77 -15.19 7.22
N PHE A 517 -8.11 -14.40 8.24
CA PHE A 517 -7.63 -13.02 8.39
C PHE A 517 -6.10 -12.92 8.48
N GLY A 518 -5.44 -13.92 9.10
CA GLY A 518 -4.00 -13.99 9.22
C GLY A 518 -3.28 -14.20 7.88
N TYR A 519 -3.97 -14.68 6.84
CA TYR A 519 -3.40 -14.89 5.49
C TYR A 519 -2.70 -13.64 4.95
N ILE A 520 -3.31 -12.47 5.15
CA ILE A 520 -2.77 -11.20 4.65
C ILE A 520 -1.57 -10.69 5.47
N PHE A 521 -1.33 -11.24 6.68
CA PHE A 521 -0.17 -10.92 7.52
C PHE A 521 0.93 -11.98 7.46
N GLY A 522 0.60 -13.22 7.07
CA GLY A 522 1.57 -14.28 6.87
C GLY A 522 2.12 -14.93 8.15
N SER A 523 2.96 -15.94 7.97
CA SER A 523 3.49 -16.82 9.01
C SER A 523 4.92 -16.48 9.47
N GLN A 524 5.48 -15.37 9.00
CA GLN A 524 6.79 -14.89 9.42
C GLN A 524 6.66 -14.00 10.65
N TYR A 525 7.52 -14.23 11.66
CA TYR A 525 7.58 -13.38 12.85
C TYR A 525 8.22 -12.03 12.52
N TYR A 526 7.58 -10.96 12.98
CA TYR A 526 8.09 -9.59 12.93
C TYR A 526 8.00 -8.98 14.33
N ASP A 527 8.89 -8.02 14.61
CA ASP A 527 8.87 -7.32 15.90
C ASP A 527 7.54 -6.57 16.10
N GLY A 528 6.94 -6.71 17.29
CA GLY A 528 5.62 -6.18 17.61
C GLY A 528 4.41 -6.97 17.11
N SER A 529 4.59 -8.14 16.46
CA SER A 529 3.47 -9.01 16.06
C SER A 529 3.09 -10.01 17.16
N ALA A 530 1.80 -10.37 17.21
CA ALA A 530 1.24 -11.40 18.07
C ALA A 530 0.96 -12.70 17.29
N LEU A 531 1.34 -13.83 17.87
CA LEU A 531 1.07 -15.17 17.34
C LEU A 531 -0.44 -15.48 17.40
N SER A 532 -0.98 -16.01 16.30
CA SER A 532 -2.39 -16.41 16.18
C SER A 532 -2.51 -17.79 15.50
N TYR A 533 -3.27 -18.69 16.13
CA TYR A 533 -3.59 -20.03 15.63
C TYR A 533 -5.00 -20.04 15.02
N GLN A 534 -5.07 -19.87 13.71
CA GLN A 534 -6.34 -19.67 13.02
C GLN A 534 -6.84 -20.97 12.38
N TYR A 535 -8.02 -21.42 12.80
CA TYR A 535 -8.63 -22.69 12.36
C TYR A 535 -9.41 -22.48 11.07
N TYR A 536 -9.16 -23.28 10.04
CA TYR A 536 -9.94 -23.20 8.79
C TYR A 536 -10.89 -24.37 8.60
N CYS A 537 -10.70 -25.50 9.27
CA CYS A 537 -11.73 -26.53 9.36
C CYS A 537 -11.51 -27.38 10.63
N LEU A 538 -12.34 -28.39 10.84
CA LEU A 538 -12.32 -29.22 12.05
C LEU A 538 -10.95 -29.91 12.26
N GLY A 539 -10.17 -29.37 13.20
CA GLY A 539 -8.86 -29.93 13.58
C GLY A 539 -7.67 -29.35 12.82
N ASP A 540 -7.90 -28.59 11.76
CA ASP A 540 -6.84 -27.99 10.95
C ASP A 540 -6.73 -26.47 11.19
N TYR A 541 -5.49 -26.01 11.36
CA TYR A 541 -5.17 -24.61 11.63
C TYR A 541 -3.92 -24.16 10.89
N SER A 542 -3.82 -22.85 10.66
CA SER A 542 -2.62 -22.18 10.19
C SER A 542 -2.12 -21.18 11.22
N THR A 543 -0.81 -20.98 11.25
CA THR A 543 -0.17 -20.06 12.19
C THR A 543 0.18 -18.75 11.50
N TYR A 544 -0.27 -17.63 12.05
CA TYR A 544 -0.01 -16.29 11.53
C TYR A 544 0.49 -15.34 12.61
N TYR A 545 1.09 -14.23 12.18
CA TYR A 545 1.57 -13.16 13.05
C TYR A 545 0.85 -11.86 12.74
N ILE A 546 -0.16 -11.53 13.56
CA ILE A 546 -1.02 -10.35 13.38
C ILE A 546 -0.43 -9.18 14.19
N PRO A 547 -0.41 -7.93 13.68
CA PRO A 547 0.12 -6.79 14.43
C PRO A 547 -0.52 -6.65 15.82
N ALA A 548 0.28 -6.56 16.90
CA ALA A 548 -0.26 -6.50 18.26
C ALA A 548 -1.01 -5.19 18.56
N ASN A 549 -0.69 -4.13 17.81
CA ASN A 549 -1.35 -2.83 17.88
C ASN A 549 -2.69 -2.79 17.16
N LEU A 550 -3.00 -3.77 16.30
CA LEU A 550 -4.24 -3.79 15.54
C LEU A 550 -5.40 -4.10 16.48
N LYS A 551 -6.29 -3.11 16.67
CA LYS A 551 -7.42 -3.18 17.60
C LYS A 551 -8.77 -3.18 16.91
N LYS A 552 -8.85 -2.66 15.69
CA LYS A 552 -10.10 -2.47 14.96
C LYS A 552 -10.03 -3.01 13.55
N VAL A 553 -11.07 -3.76 13.15
CA VAL A 553 -11.23 -4.26 11.78
C VAL A 553 -12.61 -3.89 11.26
N THR A 554 -12.70 -3.39 10.02
CA THR A 554 -13.96 -3.13 9.33
C THR A 554 -14.00 -3.94 8.04
N ILE A 555 -15.05 -4.74 7.86
CA ILE A 555 -15.35 -5.43 6.59
C ILE A 555 -16.47 -4.69 5.87
N THR A 556 -16.34 -4.46 4.57
CA THR A 556 -17.25 -3.59 3.81
C THR A 556 -18.08 -4.30 2.73
N ASN A 557 -17.63 -5.42 2.17
CA ASN A 557 -18.29 -6.05 1.02
C ASN A 557 -18.14 -7.58 1.00
N THR A 558 -18.88 -8.26 1.88
CA THR A 558 -18.98 -9.73 1.92
C THR A 558 -20.39 -10.19 2.25
N THR A 559 -20.77 -11.39 1.79
CA THR A 559 -22.06 -12.03 2.06
C THR A 559 -22.00 -13.03 3.20
N ASN A 560 -20.80 -13.47 3.61
CA ASN A 560 -20.59 -14.34 4.76
C ASN A 560 -19.30 -13.97 5.51
N ILE A 561 -19.20 -14.42 6.76
CA ILE A 561 -17.94 -14.47 7.51
C ILE A 561 -17.47 -15.93 7.54
N PRO A 562 -16.32 -16.27 6.92
CA PRO A 562 -15.85 -17.64 6.76
C PRO A 562 -15.60 -18.41 8.06
N TYR A 563 -15.47 -19.74 7.94
CA TYR A 563 -15.05 -20.61 9.04
C TYR A 563 -13.75 -20.07 9.65
N GLY A 564 -13.76 -19.81 10.96
CA GLY A 564 -12.58 -19.38 11.70
C GLY A 564 -11.88 -18.11 11.21
N ALA A 565 -12.57 -17.28 10.43
CA ALA A 565 -12.08 -16.05 9.81
C ALA A 565 -11.14 -15.21 10.71
N PHE A 566 -11.58 -14.96 11.94
CA PHE A 566 -10.86 -14.21 12.99
C PHE A 566 -10.51 -15.07 14.20
N SER A 567 -10.50 -16.39 14.05
CA SER A 567 -10.16 -17.28 15.17
C SER A 567 -8.78 -16.92 15.75
N ASP A 568 -8.66 -16.99 17.08
CA ASP A 568 -7.47 -16.63 17.86
C ASP A 568 -6.93 -15.20 17.62
N CYS A 569 -7.78 -14.26 17.17
CA CYS A 569 -7.45 -12.83 17.09
C CYS A 569 -7.61 -12.14 18.46
N ARG A 570 -6.82 -12.57 19.45
CA ARG A 570 -7.00 -12.23 20.87
C ARG A 570 -6.97 -10.73 21.21
N LEU A 571 -6.30 -9.93 20.38
CA LEU A 571 -6.04 -8.51 20.64
C LEU A 571 -7.01 -7.55 19.94
N LEU A 572 -7.88 -8.06 19.06
CA LEU A 572 -8.92 -7.25 18.42
C LEU A 572 -10.00 -6.90 19.45
N THR A 573 -10.37 -5.62 19.49
CA THR A 573 -11.35 -5.08 20.44
C THR A 573 -12.66 -4.67 19.80
N SER A 574 -12.63 -4.39 18.49
CA SER A 574 -13.78 -3.98 17.69
C SER A 574 -13.67 -4.61 16.30
N ILE A 575 -14.73 -5.30 15.88
CA ILE A 575 -14.86 -5.81 14.51
C ILE A 575 -16.24 -5.41 14.01
N SER A 576 -16.28 -4.74 12.85
CA SER A 576 -17.51 -4.37 12.16
C SER A 576 -17.66 -5.19 10.88
N ILE A 577 -18.85 -5.71 10.64
CA ILE A 577 -19.20 -6.46 9.43
C ILE A 577 -20.38 -5.76 8.73
N PRO A 578 -20.51 -5.83 7.38
CA PRO A 578 -21.44 -4.99 6.64
C PRO A 578 -22.86 -5.58 6.64
N GLU A 579 -23.85 -4.71 6.40
CA GLU A 579 -25.19 -5.14 6.00
C GLU A 579 -25.10 -5.92 4.68
N GLY A 580 -25.77 -7.07 4.61
CA GLY A 580 -25.66 -8.04 3.50
C GLY A 580 -24.99 -9.36 3.88
N VAL A 581 -24.31 -9.42 5.03
CA VAL A 581 -23.85 -10.70 5.60
C VAL A 581 -25.05 -11.53 6.04
N THR A 582 -25.20 -12.76 5.51
CA THR A 582 -26.31 -13.67 5.86
C THR A 582 -25.92 -14.68 6.93
N THR A 583 -24.64 -15.06 6.99
CA THR A 583 -24.15 -16.12 7.87
C THR A 583 -22.83 -15.75 8.52
N ILE A 584 -22.75 -15.93 9.83
CA ILE A 584 -21.49 -15.95 10.59
C ILE A 584 -21.15 -17.42 10.83
N ARG A 585 -20.11 -17.93 10.16
CA ARG A 585 -19.81 -19.37 10.15
C ARG A 585 -19.12 -19.86 11.42
N GLN A 586 -18.99 -21.17 11.50
CA GLN A 586 -18.45 -21.88 12.64
C GLN A 586 -17.07 -21.32 13.04
N SER A 587 -16.89 -21.08 14.33
CA SER A 587 -15.65 -20.54 14.92
C SER A 587 -15.16 -19.20 14.36
N ALA A 588 -15.96 -18.45 13.59
CA ALA A 588 -15.55 -17.22 12.91
C ALA A 588 -14.80 -16.21 13.80
N PHE A 589 -15.19 -16.05 15.05
CA PHE A 589 -14.58 -15.18 16.06
C PHE A 589 -14.12 -15.97 17.31
N ASP A 590 -13.85 -17.28 17.15
CA ASP A 590 -13.40 -18.12 18.26
C ASP A 590 -12.13 -17.55 18.91
N THR A 591 -12.10 -17.46 20.23
CA THR A 591 -10.94 -17.03 21.02
C THR A 591 -10.53 -15.56 20.73
N CYS A 592 -11.46 -14.74 20.24
CA CYS A 592 -11.31 -13.27 20.18
C CYS A 592 -11.43 -12.62 21.58
N PHE A 593 -10.43 -12.81 22.44
CA PHE A 593 -10.49 -12.42 23.85
C PHE A 593 -10.83 -10.95 24.09
N GLY A 594 -10.22 -10.03 23.34
CA GLY A 594 -10.38 -8.59 23.53
C GLY A 594 -11.68 -8.00 22.99
N LEU A 595 -12.52 -8.76 22.28
CA LEU A 595 -13.74 -8.25 21.67
C LEU A 595 -14.73 -7.86 22.79
N THR A 596 -15.08 -6.57 22.89
CA THR A 596 -15.86 -6.04 24.01
C THR A 596 -17.35 -5.91 23.72
N GLU A 597 -17.69 -5.56 22.49
CA GLU A 597 -19.04 -5.43 21.98
C GLU A 597 -19.10 -5.90 20.53
N PHE A 598 -20.27 -6.39 20.12
CA PHE A 598 -20.51 -6.78 18.73
C PHE A 598 -21.98 -6.55 18.37
N THR A 599 -22.23 -5.99 17.19
CA THR A 599 -23.58 -5.86 16.64
C THR A 599 -23.67 -6.74 15.42
N VAL A 600 -24.53 -7.75 15.48
CA VAL A 600 -24.83 -8.63 14.34
C VAL A 600 -25.74 -7.86 13.38
N PRO A 601 -25.39 -7.69 12.09
CA PRO A 601 -26.22 -7.01 11.10
C PRO A 601 -27.61 -7.63 10.97
N ASP A 602 -28.59 -6.81 10.59
CA ASP A 602 -29.99 -7.23 10.48
C ASP A 602 -30.20 -8.28 9.37
N SER A 603 -29.30 -8.31 8.38
CA SER A 603 -29.28 -9.29 7.30
C SER A 603 -28.88 -10.72 7.72
N VAL A 604 -28.30 -10.90 8.92
CA VAL A 604 -27.82 -12.21 9.36
C VAL A 604 -29.01 -13.10 9.70
N THR A 605 -29.06 -14.30 9.13
CA THR A 605 -30.09 -15.31 9.42
C THR A 605 -29.56 -16.44 10.29
N GLN A 606 -28.24 -16.63 10.33
CA GLN A 606 -27.61 -17.77 11.01
C GLN A 606 -26.27 -17.40 11.65
N ILE A 607 -26.12 -17.77 12.93
CA ILE A 607 -24.85 -17.81 13.65
C ILE A 607 -24.53 -19.29 13.89
N GLU A 608 -23.48 -19.81 13.28
CA GLU A 608 -23.11 -21.22 13.37
C GLU A 608 -22.44 -21.59 14.71
N PRO A 609 -22.26 -22.90 15.02
CA PRO A 609 -21.68 -23.34 16.28
C PRO A 609 -20.33 -22.70 16.59
N ALA A 610 -20.09 -22.41 17.86
CA ALA A 610 -18.83 -21.82 18.35
C ALA A 610 -18.39 -20.49 17.69
N ALA A 611 -19.24 -19.81 16.91
CA ALA A 611 -18.88 -18.60 16.18
C ALA A 611 -18.23 -17.50 17.03
N PHE A 612 -18.63 -17.33 18.29
CA PHE A 612 -18.07 -16.39 19.26
C PHE A 612 -17.55 -17.09 20.52
N ASN A 613 -17.15 -18.36 20.39
CA ASN A 613 -16.64 -19.14 21.51
C ASN A 613 -15.40 -18.46 22.11
N GLY A 614 -15.29 -18.41 23.44
CA GLY A 614 -14.12 -17.88 24.12
C GLY A 614 -13.94 -16.37 24.01
N CYS A 615 -14.93 -15.58 23.59
CA CYS A 615 -14.86 -14.11 23.60
C CYS A 615 -14.96 -13.56 25.04
N LYS A 616 -13.85 -13.61 25.78
CA LYS A 616 -13.83 -13.37 27.23
C LYS A 616 -14.16 -11.94 27.65
N GLU A 617 -13.93 -10.93 26.84
CA GLU A 617 -14.26 -9.54 27.21
C GLU A 617 -15.60 -9.07 26.64
N LEU A 618 -16.35 -9.95 25.97
CA LEU A 618 -17.62 -9.60 25.30
C LEU A 618 -18.71 -9.32 26.33
N LYS A 619 -18.94 -8.03 26.60
CA LYS A 619 -19.91 -7.53 27.59
C LYS A 619 -21.31 -7.45 27.02
N THR A 620 -21.42 -7.07 25.75
CA THR A 620 -22.71 -6.85 25.09
C THR A 620 -22.65 -7.39 23.68
N ILE A 621 -23.69 -8.12 23.27
CA ILE A 621 -23.91 -8.45 21.86
C ILE A 621 -25.35 -8.16 21.47
N THR A 622 -25.52 -7.49 20.33
CA THR A 622 -26.82 -7.26 19.72
C THR A 622 -27.06 -8.30 18.63
N VAL A 623 -28.17 -9.03 18.69
CA VAL A 623 -28.54 -10.09 17.76
C VAL A 623 -29.99 -9.90 17.27
N PRO A 624 -30.27 -10.00 15.96
CA PRO A 624 -31.64 -9.97 15.43
C PRO A 624 -32.58 -11.03 16.00
N ASP A 625 -33.86 -10.68 16.16
CA ASP A 625 -34.93 -11.53 16.71
C ASP A 625 -35.18 -12.85 15.96
N SER A 626 -34.84 -12.93 14.67
CA SER A 626 -35.08 -14.10 13.82
C SER A 626 -33.87 -15.00 13.59
N VAL A 627 -32.70 -14.68 14.15
CA VAL A 627 -31.46 -15.44 13.92
C VAL A 627 -31.51 -16.83 14.53
N THR A 628 -31.07 -17.83 13.77
CA THR A 628 -30.78 -19.16 14.32
C THR A 628 -29.39 -19.17 14.95
N ILE A 629 -29.32 -19.46 16.25
CA ILE A 629 -28.07 -19.50 17.01
C ILE A 629 -27.62 -20.95 17.23
N GLY A 630 -26.45 -21.28 16.69
CA GLY A 630 -25.84 -22.60 16.81
C GLY A 630 -25.42 -22.96 18.24
N ILE A 631 -25.29 -24.26 18.51
CA ILE A 631 -24.85 -24.74 19.81
C ILE A 631 -23.47 -24.17 20.18
N ASN A 632 -23.31 -23.77 21.44
CA ASN A 632 -22.05 -23.23 21.94
C ASN A 632 -21.56 -21.96 21.21
N ALA A 633 -22.41 -21.27 20.44
CA ALA A 633 -22.03 -20.07 19.70
C ALA A 633 -21.32 -19.04 20.59
N PHE A 634 -21.73 -18.91 21.85
CA PHE A 634 -21.16 -17.96 22.82
C PHE A 634 -20.48 -18.65 24.02
N SER A 635 -20.08 -19.92 23.87
CA SER A 635 -19.53 -20.68 24.99
C SER A 635 -18.20 -20.13 25.48
N ARG A 636 -17.90 -20.26 26.78
CA ARG A 636 -16.66 -19.74 27.42
C ARG A 636 -16.43 -18.22 27.28
N SER A 637 -17.39 -17.47 26.76
CA SER A 637 -17.45 -16.02 26.87
C SER A 637 -17.86 -15.64 28.31
N THR A 638 -17.54 -14.42 28.75
CA THR A 638 -17.98 -13.96 30.08
C THR A 638 -19.49 -13.72 30.11
N THR A 639 -20.05 -13.54 31.30
CA THR A 639 -21.47 -13.23 31.53
C THR A 639 -21.79 -11.86 30.91
N GLY A 640 -22.22 -11.89 29.64
CA GLY A 640 -22.58 -10.72 28.86
C GLY A 640 -24.09 -10.48 28.84
N THR A 641 -24.46 -9.28 28.41
CA THR A 641 -25.84 -8.89 28.09
C THR A 641 -26.12 -9.19 26.62
N LEU A 642 -27.17 -9.98 26.35
CA LEU A 642 -27.72 -10.14 25.01
C LEU A 642 -28.78 -9.06 24.78
N ILE A 643 -28.63 -8.26 23.73
CA ILE A 643 -29.64 -7.34 23.23
C ILE A 643 -30.28 -8.00 22.01
N ILE A 644 -31.60 -8.19 22.04
CA ILE A 644 -32.34 -8.71 20.90
C ILE A 644 -32.92 -7.52 20.15
N SER A 645 -32.46 -7.28 18.92
CA SER A 645 -33.00 -6.22 18.06
C SER A 645 -34.31 -6.66 17.43
N ASN A 646 -35.19 -5.69 17.15
CA ASN A 646 -36.50 -5.92 16.57
C ASN A 646 -36.48 -5.70 15.05
N ASN A 647 -36.51 -6.80 14.31
CA ASN A 647 -36.45 -6.80 12.85
C ASN A 647 -37.71 -7.43 12.24
N SER A 648 -38.30 -8.40 12.92
CA SER A 648 -39.51 -9.12 12.49
C SER A 648 -40.70 -8.95 13.45
N GLY A 649 -40.47 -8.46 14.67
CA GLY A 649 -41.48 -8.33 15.71
C GLY A 649 -41.70 -9.61 16.51
N ALA A 650 -41.00 -10.69 16.19
CA ALA A 650 -41.15 -11.99 16.83
C ALA A 650 -39.79 -12.67 17.07
N ILE A 651 -39.53 -13.08 18.31
CA ILE A 651 -38.36 -13.92 18.61
C ILE A 651 -38.63 -15.35 18.15
N ALA A 652 -37.71 -15.93 17.39
CA ALA A 652 -37.85 -17.29 16.86
C ALA A 652 -37.99 -18.37 17.95
N ASP A 653 -38.57 -19.51 17.57
CA ASP A 653 -38.58 -20.71 18.41
C ASP A 653 -37.15 -21.19 18.65
N ASN A 654 -36.86 -21.71 19.84
CA ASN A 654 -35.54 -22.20 20.25
C ASN A 654 -34.39 -21.17 20.17
N TYR A 655 -34.68 -19.88 20.00
CA TYR A 655 -33.72 -18.80 19.74
C TYR A 655 -32.38 -18.93 20.48
N LEU A 656 -32.43 -19.10 21.80
CA LEU A 656 -31.29 -19.26 22.69
C LEU A 656 -31.36 -20.58 23.48
N SER A 657 -32.18 -21.54 23.06
CA SER A 657 -32.43 -22.79 23.80
C SER A 657 -31.13 -23.55 24.07
N GLY A 658 -30.86 -23.86 25.34
CA GLY A 658 -29.64 -24.54 25.80
C GLY A 658 -28.34 -23.72 25.73
N ASN A 659 -28.35 -22.50 25.16
CA ASN A 659 -27.18 -21.62 25.06
C ASN A 659 -26.97 -20.82 26.36
N ASN A 660 -26.60 -21.53 27.42
CA ASN A 660 -26.58 -21.04 28.79
C ASN A 660 -25.31 -20.21 29.15
N TYR A 661 -25.18 -19.03 28.51
CA TYR A 661 -24.01 -18.15 28.65
C TYR A 661 -24.33 -16.76 29.17
N PHE A 662 -25.50 -16.22 28.80
CA PHE A 662 -25.92 -14.87 29.14
C PHE A 662 -26.63 -14.87 30.50
N ASP A 663 -26.29 -13.91 31.35
CA ASP A 663 -26.98 -13.66 32.62
C ASP A 663 -28.07 -12.60 32.49
N LYS A 664 -28.00 -11.76 31.45
CA LYS A 664 -28.96 -10.70 31.14
C LYS A 664 -29.40 -10.76 29.67
N VAL A 665 -30.72 -10.65 29.46
CA VAL A 665 -31.34 -10.47 28.14
C VAL A 665 -32.17 -9.21 28.14
N PHE A 666 -31.97 -8.34 27.15
CA PHE A 666 -32.79 -7.18 26.86
C PHE A 666 -33.52 -7.40 25.53
N ILE A 667 -34.85 -7.33 25.56
CA ILE A 667 -35.68 -7.46 24.36
C ILE A 667 -36.12 -6.06 23.93
N SER A 668 -35.83 -5.68 22.69
CA SER A 668 -36.16 -4.34 22.17
C SER A 668 -37.66 -4.13 21.99
N ASP A 669 -38.11 -2.88 22.12
CA ASP A 669 -39.50 -2.49 21.89
C ASP A 669 -39.99 -2.88 20.48
N GLY A 670 -41.27 -3.21 20.38
CA GLY A 670 -41.94 -3.61 19.15
C GLY A 670 -41.95 -5.11 18.90
N ILE A 671 -41.21 -5.90 19.68
CA ILE A 671 -41.42 -7.34 19.77
C ILE A 671 -42.78 -7.61 20.42
N TYR A 672 -43.64 -8.36 19.74
CA TYR A 672 -44.98 -8.72 20.21
C TYR A 672 -45.10 -10.19 20.62
N TYR A 673 -44.22 -11.06 20.13
CA TYR A 673 -44.21 -12.51 20.38
C TYR A 673 -42.82 -13.04 20.74
N ILE A 674 -42.77 -13.91 21.75
CA ILE A 674 -41.57 -14.70 22.09
C ILE A 674 -41.85 -16.17 21.74
N GLY A 675 -41.03 -16.78 20.90
CA GLY A 675 -41.19 -18.15 20.42
C GLY A 675 -41.19 -19.24 21.49
N LYS A 676 -41.67 -20.43 21.11
CA LYS A 676 -41.61 -21.64 21.92
C LYS A 676 -40.16 -21.97 22.26
N GLU A 677 -39.90 -22.31 23.52
CA GLU A 677 -38.57 -22.69 24.02
C GLU A 677 -37.45 -21.66 23.72
N ALA A 678 -37.78 -20.40 23.41
CA ALA A 678 -36.82 -19.38 22.98
C ALA A 678 -35.67 -19.16 23.99
N PHE A 679 -35.90 -19.30 25.29
CA PHE A 679 -34.91 -19.18 26.37
C PHE A 679 -34.92 -20.42 27.28
N TYR A 680 -35.16 -21.59 26.70
CA TYR A 680 -35.27 -22.86 27.44
C TYR A 680 -33.92 -23.32 28.02
N ASN A 681 -33.93 -23.83 29.26
CA ASN A 681 -32.78 -24.38 29.99
C ASN A 681 -31.55 -23.44 30.11
N LEU A 682 -31.79 -22.19 30.52
CA LEU A 682 -30.74 -21.19 30.76
C LEU A 682 -30.58 -20.87 32.25
N ASP A 683 -29.95 -21.76 33.01
CA ASP A 683 -29.79 -21.63 34.46
C ASP A 683 -28.95 -20.41 34.91
N LYS A 684 -28.17 -19.79 34.02
CA LYS A 684 -27.42 -18.55 34.30
C LYS A 684 -28.21 -17.28 34.03
N LEU A 685 -29.28 -17.37 33.25
CA LEU A 685 -30.10 -16.21 32.87
C LEU A 685 -30.86 -15.74 34.11
N THR A 686 -30.40 -14.66 34.74
CA THR A 686 -30.99 -14.11 35.99
C THR A 686 -31.86 -12.88 35.75
N THR A 687 -31.60 -12.13 34.68
CA THR A 687 -32.33 -10.91 34.35
C THR A 687 -32.87 -10.98 32.93
N VAL A 688 -34.17 -10.75 32.76
CA VAL A 688 -34.81 -10.58 31.45
C VAL A 688 -35.64 -9.30 31.50
N ILE A 689 -35.35 -8.37 30.58
CA ILE A 689 -36.12 -7.14 30.41
C ILE A 689 -37.04 -7.35 29.19
N ILE A 690 -38.33 -7.49 29.46
CA ILE A 690 -39.38 -7.75 28.46
C ILE A 690 -40.19 -6.46 28.24
N PRO A 691 -40.30 -5.95 27.00
CA PRO A 691 -40.99 -4.69 26.71
C PRO A 691 -42.51 -4.83 26.83
N GLN A 692 -43.21 -3.72 27.03
CA GLN A 692 -44.67 -3.67 27.18
C GLN A 692 -45.42 -4.06 25.90
N THR A 693 -44.73 -4.14 24.77
CA THR A 693 -45.29 -4.60 23.48
C THR A 693 -45.52 -6.10 23.43
N VAL A 694 -44.80 -6.90 24.25
CA VAL A 694 -44.95 -8.37 24.25
C VAL A 694 -46.33 -8.73 24.75
N SER A 695 -47.13 -9.36 23.88
CA SER A 695 -48.52 -9.73 24.16
C SER A 695 -48.74 -11.25 24.18
N LYS A 696 -47.77 -12.04 23.68
CA LYS A 696 -47.80 -13.50 23.68
C LYS A 696 -46.41 -14.10 23.89
N ILE A 697 -46.36 -15.24 24.57
CA ILE A 697 -45.15 -16.02 24.85
C ILE A 697 -45.47 -17.49 24.55
N GLY A 698 -44.63 -18.14 23.77
CA GLY A 698 -44.74 -19.55 23.39
C GLY A 698 -44.44 -20.50 24.55
N ASP A 699 -44.82 -21.76 24.36
CA ASP A 699 -44.71 -22.78 25.41
C ASP A 699 -43.26 -22.95 25.88
N ASN A 700 -43.09 -23.10 27.19
CA ASN A 700 -41.79 -23.32 27.83
C ASN A 700 -40.70 -22.29 27.49
N ALA A 701 -41.06 -21.11 26.96
CA ALA A 701 -40.10 -20.11 26.51
C ALA A 701 -39.04 -19.75 27.55
N PHE A 702 -39.39 -19.74 28.84
CA PHE A 702 -38.49 -19.42 29.96
C PHE A 702 -38.30 -20.58 30.95
N THR A 703 -38.74 -21.79 30.60
CA THR A 703 -38.62 -22.96 31.49
C THR A 703 -37.14 -23.31 31.69
N GLY A 704 -36.75 -23.62 32.93
CA GLY A 704 -35.37 -23.94 33.28
C GLY A 704 -34.43 -22.73 33.41
N THR A 705 -34.97 -21.50 33.40
CA THR A 705 -34.19 -20.28 33.64
C THR A 705 -34.08 -19.93 35.13
N ALA A 706 -32.96 -19.35 35.55
CA ALA A 706 -32.84 -18.79 36.91
C ALA A 706 -33.78 -17.58 37.10
N TRP A 707 -34.01 -16.79 36.05
CA TRP A 707 -34.92 -15.65 36.03
C TRP A 707 -36.33 -16.07 36.45
N LEU A 708 -36.89 -17.11 35.81
CA LEU A 708 -38.24 -17.59 36.14
C LEU A 708 -38.28 -18.28 37.51
N THR A 709 -37.26 -19.11 37.80
CA THR A 709 -37.17 -19.87 39.06
C THR A 709 -37.09 -18.94 40.27
N ASN A 710 -36.26 -17.90 40.20
CA ASN A 710 -36.00 -16.96 41.30
C ASN A 710 -36.90 -15.72 41.26
N HIS A 711 -37.84 -15.61 40.31
CA HIS A 711 -38.71 -14.43 40.18
C HIS A 711 -39.50 -14.17 41.48
N PRO A 712 -39.51 -12.94 42.04
CA PRO A 712 -40.11 -12.69 43.36
C PRO A 712 -41.64 -12.72 43.38
N SER A 713 -42.28 -12.40 42.26
CA SER A 713 -43.74 -12.33 42.15
C SER A 713 -44.43 -13.70 42.19
N THR A 714 -45.56 -13.79 42.91
CA THR A 714 -46.45 -14.96 42.90
C THR A 714 -47.12 -15.16 41.54
N PHE A 715 -47.59 -14.08 40.91
CA PHE A 715 -47.99 -14.04 39.51
C PHE A 715 -46.85 -13.43 38.70
N VAL A 716 -46.10 -14.25 37.99
CA VAL A 716 -45.02 -13.77 37.10
C VAL A 716 -45.66 -13.26 35.81
N ALA A 717 -46.07 -11.99 35.83
CA ALA A 717 -46.70 -11.30 34.73
C ALA A 717 -45.70 -10.35 34.03
N VAL A 718 -45.66 -10.38 32.69
CA VAL A 718 -44.73 -9.61 31.87
C VAL A 718 -45.43 -8.99 30.66
N GLY A 719 -44.79 -8.00 30.03
CA GLY A 719 -45.31 -7.33 28.84
C GLY A 719 -46.73 -6.79 29.04
N LYS A 720 -47.58 -6.93 28.02
CA LYS A 720 -48.99 -6.54 27.98
C LYS A 720 -49.89 -7.54 28.72
N GLY A 721 -49.55 -7.86 29.97
CA GLY A 721 -50.37 -8.73 30.83
C GLY A 721 -50.28 -10.22 30.49
N VAL A 722 -49.08 -10.71 30.14
CA VAL A 722 -48.83 -12.14 29.90
C VAL A 722 -48.43 -12.81 31.21
N LEU A 723 -49.23 -13.76 31.69
CA LEU A 723 -48.89 -14.58 32.85
C LEU A 723 -48.01 -15.77 32.43
N VAL A 724 -46.72 -15.71 32.76
CA VAL A 724 -45.71 -16.73 32.41
C VAL A 724 -45.70 -17.90 33.39
N LYS A 725 -45.84 -17.62 34.69
CA LYS A 725 -45.88 -18.66 35.74
C LYS A 725 -46.64 -18.17 36.97
N TYR A 726 -47.44 -19.05 37.56
CA TYR A 726 -47.98 -18.91 38.91
C TYR A 726 -47.14 -19.74 39.89
N LYS A 727 -46.63 -19.10 40.94
CA LYS A 727 -45.73 -19.68 41.95
C LYS A 727 -46.37 -19.79 43.34
N GLY A 728 -47.66 -19.49 43.47
CA GLY A 728 -48.36 -19.54 44.74
C GLY A 728 -48.83 -20.95 45.12
N SER A 729 -49.27 -21.09 46.37
CA SER A 729 -49.79 -22.33 46.97
C SER A 729 -51.19 -22.16 47.56
N ALA A 730 -51.92 -21.10 47.16
CA ALA A 730 -53.29 -20.87 47.62
C ALA A 730 -54.24 -21.93 47.05
N ASN A 731 -55.21 -22.36 47.86
CA ASN A 731 -56.24 -23.31 47.43
C ASN A 731 -57.21 -22.69 46.40
N GLU A 732 -57.52 -21.40 46.55
CA GLU A 732 -58.38 -20.63 45.64
C GLU A 732 -57.56 -19.48 45.04
N VAL A 733 -57.60 -19.34 43.72
CA VAL A 733 -56.82 -18.34 42.99
C VAL A 733 -57.70 -17.52 42.08
N LEU A 734 -57.75 -16.21 42.34
CA LEU A 734 -58.29 -15.23 41.41
C LEU A 734 -57.15 -14.71 40.53
N ILE A 735 -57.25 -14.92 39.22
CA ILE A 735 -56.29 -14.34 38.27
C ILE A 735 -56.53 -12.82 38.22
N PRO A 736 -55.49 -11.97 38.35
CA PRO A 736 -55.66 -10.52 38.34
C PRO A 736 -56.17 -9.95 37.01
N ASP A 737 -56.98 -8.89 37.05
CA ASP A 737 -57.52 -8.18 35.86
C ASP A 737 -56.45 -7.52 34.97
N THR A 738 -55.18 -7.55 35.38
CA THR A 738 -54.05 -7.14 34.55
C THR A 738 -53.60 -8.22 33.57
N ILE A 739 -54.16 -9.44 33.67
CA ILE A 739 -53.74 -10.59 32.84
C ILE A 739 -54.65 -10.73 31.62
N GLY A 740 -54.08 -10.47 30.44
CA GLY A 740 -54.74 -10.62 29.15
C GLY A 740 -54.51 -11.98 28.50
N PHE A 741 -53.39 -12.66 28.81
CA PHE A 741 -53.02 -13.94 28.23
C PHE A 741 -52.36 -14.82 29.30
N ILE A 742 -52.82 -16.07 29.43
CA ILE A 742 -52.20 -17.08 30.30
C ILE A 742 -51.30 -17.95 29.44
N ALA A 743 -49.98 -17.87 29.64
CA ALA A 743 -49.03 -18.63 28.83
C ALA A 743 -49.15 -20.15 29.07
N GLY A 744 -48.62 -20.93 28.13
CA GLY A 744 -48.57 -22.38 28.29
C GLY A 744 -47.76 -22.79 29.51
N HIS A 745 -48.20 -23.85 30.19
CA HIS A 745 -47.63 -24.34 31.46
C HIS A 745 -47.60 -23.34 32.64
N ALA A 746 -48.28 -22.19 32.56
CA ALA A 746 -48.23 -21.15 33.60
C ALA A 746 -48.62 -21.65 34.99
N PHE A 747 -49.63 -22.52 35.10
CA PHE A 747 -50.07 -23.17 36.33
C PHE A 747 -49.62 -24.63 36.43
N SER A 748 -48.85 -25.14 35.47
CA SER A 748 -48.58 -26.57 35.39
C SER A 748 -47.93 -27.13 36.66
N GLY A 749 -48.48 -28.26 37.14
CA GLY A 749 -48.07 -28.98 38.36
C GLY A 749 -48.50 -28.32 39.68
N ASN A 750 -49.37 -27.31 39.66
CA ASN A 750 -49.78 -26.60 40.87
C ASN A 750 -50.86 -27.37 41.66
N SER A 751 -50.89 -27.20 42.98
CA SER A 751 -51.85 -27.85 43.90
C SER A 751 -53.11 -27.01 44.19
N VAL A 752 -53.45 -26.05 43.34
CA VAL A 752 -54.65 -25.21 43.48
C VAL A 752 -55.92 -26.05 43.35
N LEU A 753 -56.94 -25.76 44.16
CA LEU A 753 -58.24 -26.43 44.17
C LEU A 753 -59.28 -25.73 43.29
N SER A 754 -59.29 -24.40 43.26
CA SER A 754 -60.24 -23.57 42.50
C SER A 754 -59.55 -22.36 41.85
N ILE A 755 -59.89 -22.06 40.59
CA ILE A 755 -59.36 -20.91 39.85
C ILE A 755 -60.51 -20.07 39.27
N ILE A 756 -60.44 -18.75 39.41
CA ILE A 756 -61.32 -17.81 38.71
C ILE A 756 -60.47 -16.99 37.75
N VAL A 757 -60.73 -17.15 36.44
CA VAL A 757 -60.06 -16.39 35.39
C VAL A 757 -60.72 -15.00 35.26
N SER A 758 -59.93 -13.93 35.28
CA SER A 758 -60.40 -12.54 35.15
C SER A 758 -61.02 -12.24 33.79
N ASN A 759 -61.97 -11.29 33.76
CA ASN A 759 -62.61 -10.80 32.53
C ASN A 759 -61.66 -10.03 31.58
N SER A 760 -60.43 -9.75 31.99
CA SER A 760 -59.39 -9.22 31.10
C SER A 760 -58.75 -10.28 30.22
N THR A 761 -58.83 -11.57 30.61
CA THR A 761 -58.14 -12.66 29.93
C THR A 761 -58.85 -13.01 28.64
N THR A 762 -58.08 -13.03 27.55
CA THR A 762 -58.57 -13.25 26.18
C THR A 762 -58.14 -14.59 25.60
N GLU A 763 -57.06 -15.18 26.11
CA GLU A 763 -56.54 -16.46 25.63
C GLU A 763 -55.85 -17.24 26.76
N ILE A 764 -56.05 -18.55 26.75
CA ILE A 764 -55.40 -19.53 27.63
C ILE A 764 -54.49 -20.41 26.76
N GLY A 765 -53.22 -20.51 27.11
CA GLY A 765 -52.20 -21.25 26.37
C GLY A 765 -52.30 -22.78 26.49
N GLN A 766 -51.53 -23.47 25.66
CA GLN A 766 -51.44 -24.93 25.67
C GLN A 766 -50.88 -25.44 27.00
N CYS A 767 -51.46 -26.52 27.53
CA CYS A 767 -51.04 -27.10 28.82
C CYS A 767 -51.04 -26.12 30.00
N ALA A 768 -51.74 -24.98 29.92
CA ALA A 768 -51.68 -23.90 30.92
C ALA A 768 -51.87 -24.38 32.35
N PHE A 769 -52.80 -25.30 32.59
CA PHE A 769 -53.13 -25.91 33.88
C PHE A 769 -52.78 -27.41 33.94
N SER A 770 -51.90 -27.89 33.08
CA SER A 770 -51.59 -29.32 33.00
C SER A 770 -50.92 -29.85 34.29
N GLY A 771 -51.35 -31.01 34.78
CA GLY A 771 -50.83 -31.63 36.01
C GLY A 771 -51.34 -30.98 37.29
N CYS A 772 -52.35 -30.12 37.23
CA CYS A 772 -53.03 -29.60 38.42
C CYS A 772 -53.99 -30.66 38.99
N ALA A 773 -53.44 -31.77 39.51
CA ALA A 773 -54.22 -32.95 39.90
C ALA A 773 -55.28 -32.70 40.97
N GLN A 774 -55.15 -31.62 41.75
CA GLN A 774 -56.11 -31.22 42.80
C GLN A 774 -57.13 -30.17 42.33
N LEU A 775 -57.03 -29.68 41.09
CA LEU A 775 -57.95 -28.68 40.56
C LEU A 775 -59.33 -29.28 40.37
N THR A 776 -60.28 -28.87 41.22
CA THR A 776 -61.66 -29.35 41.22
C THR A 776 -62.59 -28.45 40.42
N GLU A 777 -62.30 -27.16 40.32
CA GLU A 777 -63.13 -26.22 39.57
C GLU A 777 -62.31 -25.07 38.97
N ILE A 778 -62.73 -24.60 37.79
CA ILE A 778 -62.20 -23.39 37.17
C ILE A 778 -63.32 -22.59 36.51
N THR A 779 -63.40 -21.29 36.79
CA THR A 779 -64.34 -20.39 36.14
C THR A 779 -63.66 -19.63 35.00
N ILE A 780 -64.16 -19.80 33.77
CA ILE A 780 -63.62 -19.19 32.55
C ILE A 780 -64.64 -18.18 31.98
N PRO A 781 -64.28 -16.89 31.81
CA PRO A 781 -65.19 -15.86 31.31
C PRO A 781 -65.35 -15.89 29.78
N LEU A 782 -66.38 -15.19 29.28
CA LEU A 782 -66.66 -15.07 27.85
C LEU A 782 -65.56 -14.37 27.05
N THR A 783 -64.74 -13.56 27.70
CA THR A 783 -63.64 -12.84 27.05
C THR A 783 -62.56 -13.78 26.53
N VAL A 784 -62.47 -15.01 27.06
CA VAL A 784 -61.55 -16.03 26.57
C VAL A 784 -62.03 -16.55 25.20
N ALA A 785 -61.38 -16.06 24.16
CA ALA A 785 -61.65 -16.40 22.77
C ALA A 785 -60.92 -17.68 22.30
N LYS A 786 -59.92 -18.15 23.06
CA LYS A 786 -59.14 -19.33 22.70
C LYS A 786 -58.58 -20.04 23.94
N ILE A 787 -58.66 -21.37 23.94
CA ILE A 787 -58.04 -22.26 24.94
C ILE A 787 -57.15 -23.24 24.18
N GLY A 788 -55.87 -23.28 24.54
CA GLY A 788 -54.86 -24.12 23.92
C GLY A 788 -55.09 -25.61 24.19
N GLU A 789 -54.55 -26.45 23.32
CA GLU A 789 -54.65 -27.91 23.45
C GLU A 789 -54.11 -28.39 24.80
N ASN A 790 -54.71 -29.44 25.35
CA ASN A 790 -54.27 -30.06 26.60
C ASN A 790 -54.17 -29.09 27.80
N ALA A 791 -54.87 -27.94 27.77
CA ALA A 791 -54.84 -26.94 28.83
C ALA A 791 -55.06 -27.52 30.24
N PHE A 792 -55.87 -28.58 30.37
CA PHE A 792 -56.19 -29.28 31.61
C PHE A 792 -55.73 -30.75 31.61
N PHE A 793 -54.71 -31.09 30.84
CA PHE A 793 -54.18 -32.46 30.78
C PHE A 793 -53.67 -32.90 32.16
N ASP A 794 -54.03 -34.12 32.59
CA ASP A 794 -53.75 -34.64 33.94
C ASP A 794 -54.40 -33.82 35.08
N SER A 795 -55.64 -33.39 34.85
CA SER A 795 -56.52 -32.76 35.86
C SER A 795 -57.92 -33.39 35.78
N PRO A 796 -58.07 -34.69 36.14
CA PRO A 796 -59.22 -35.51 35.76
C PRO A 796 -60.54 -35.13 36.45
N TYR A 797 -60.50 -34.33 37.50
CA TYR A 797 -61.67 -33.96 38.31
C TYR A 797 -62.10 -32.51 38.16
N VAL A 798 -61.51 -31.77 37.21
CA VAL A 798 -61.83 -30.35 37.03
C VAL A 798 -63.23 -30.19 36.42
N VAL A 799 -64.04 -29.34 37.07
CA VAL A 799 -65.29 -28.83 36.51
C VAL A 799 -65.03 -27.45 35.91
N ILE A 800 -65.17 -27.33 34.58
CA ILE A 800 -65.08 -26.05 33.88
C ILE A 800 -66.42 -25.33 34.05
N LYS A 801 -66.43 -24.27 34.85
CA LYS A 801 -67.55 -23.32 35.00
C LYS A 801 -67.45 -22.24 33.92
N GLY A 802 -68.47 -22.08 33.10
CA GLY A 802 -68.48 -21.08 32.03
C GLY A 802 -69.84 -20.91 31.39
N TYR A 803 -69.95 -20.05 30.39
CA TYR A 803 -71.21 -19.81 29.69
C TYR A 803 -71.45 -20.91 28.65
N THR A 804 -72.67 -21.43 28.56
CA THR A 804 -73.09 -22.32 27.46
C THR A 804 -72.86 -21.62 26.12
N ASN A 805 -72.44 -22.35 25.09
CA ASN A 805 -72.01 -21.85 23.77
C ASN A 805 -70.72 -20.99 23.74
N SER A 806 -69.99 -20.89 24.86
CA SER A 806 -68.66 -20.27 24.89
C SER A 806 -67.54 -21.20 24.40
N VAL A 807 -66.34 -20.64 24.23
CA VAL A 807 -65.10 -21.40 23.96
C VAL A 807 -64.80 -22.39 25.08
N ALA A 808 -65.08 -22.03 26.34
CA ALA A 808 -64.93 -22.93 27.49
C ALA A 808 -65.88 -24.13 27.43
N HIS A 809 -67.14 -23.89 27.03
CA HIS A 809 -68.13 -24.97 26.84
C HIS A 809 -67.69 -25.93 25.73
N LYS A 810 -67.28 -25.39 24.58
CA LYS A 810 -66.77 -26.19 23.46
C LYS A 810 -65.54 -27.00 23.85
N TYR A 811 -64.55 -26.37 24.49
CA TYR A 811 -63.34 -27.05 24.93
C TYR A 811 -63.63 -28.21 25.89
N ALA A 812 -64.53 -27.99 26.86
CA ALA A 812 -64.90 -29.04 27.83
C ALA A 812 -65.53 -30.26 27.13
N LEU A 813 -66.45 -30.03 26.18
CA LEU A 813 -67.07 -31.10 25.39
C LEU A 813 -66.05 -31.85 24.52
N ASP A 814 -65.22 -31.11 23.79
CA ASP A 814 -64.23 -31.67 22.87
C ASP A 814 -63.17 -32.52 23.60
N ASN A 815 -62.95 -32.28 24.91
CA ASN A 815 -61.97 -32.99 25.73
C ASN A 815 -62.60 -33.90 26.82
N LEU A 816 -63.92 -34.16 26.77
CA LEU A 816 -64.65 -35.01 27.72
C LEU A 816 -64.50 -34.60 29.21
N LEU A 817 -64.41 -33.29 29.46
CA LEU A 817 -64.35 -32.71 30.81
C LEU A 817 -65.75 -32.32 31.31
N TYR A 818 -65.93 -32.30 32.64
CA TYR A 818 -67.19 -31.86 33.23
C TYR A 818 -67.37 -30.35 33.05
N PHE A 819 -68.52 -29.95 32.49
CA PHE A 819 -68.89 -28.55 32.32
C PHE A 819 -70.07 -28.17 33.20
N SER A 820 -69.98 -27.01 33.85
CA SER A 820 -71.07 -26.42 34.64
C SER A 820 -71.43 -25.05 34.08
N SER A 821 -72.68 -24.90 33.63
CA SER A 821 -73.14 -23.63 33.06
C SER A 821 -73.38 -22.60 34.16
N ILE A 822 -72.84 -21.39 33.97
CA ILE A 822 -73.14 -20.22 34.81
C ILE A 822 -74.03 -19.19 34.08
N GLY A 823 -74.48 -19.50 32.87
CA GLY A 823 -75.27 -18.62 32.00
C GLY A 823 -75.19 -19.07 30.52
N ASN A 824 -75.97 -18.45 29.62
CA ASN A 824 -75.91 -18.72 28.18
C ASN A 824 -75.22 -17.56 27.45
N ALA A 825 -74.16 -17.83 26.69
CA ALA A 825 -73.38 -16.82 25.95
C ALA A 825 -74.26 -15.99 25.00
N ASP A 826 -75.27 -16.61 24.39
CA ASP A 826 -76.19 -15.95 23.46
C ASP A 826 -77.09 -14.92 24.19
N ASN A 827 -77.30 -15.09 25.50
CA ASN A 827 -78.08 -14.17 26.34
C ASN A 827 -77.23 -13.02 26.91
N VAL A 828 -75.88 -13.12 26.89
CA VAL A 828 -74.97 -12.07 27.39
C VAL A 828 -74.81 -10.93 26.40
N ALA A 829 -75.29 -11.09 25.15
CA ALA A 829 -75.35 -10.00 24.16
C ALA A 829 -76.20 -8.79 24.61
N LEU A 830 -76.95 -8.91 25.71
CA LEU A 830 -77.79 -7.88 26.31
C LEU A 830 -77.27 -7.34 27.67
N GLU A 831 -76.12 -7.80 28.18
CA GLU A 831 -75.59 -7.31 29.45
C GLU A 831 -74.80 -5.99 29.30
N ILE A 832 -75.34 -4.94 29.90
CA ILE A 832 -74.72 -3.61 30.00
C ILE A 832 -73.66 -3.66 31.09
N ASN A 833 -72.40 -3.89 30.71
CA ASN A 833 -71.29 -3.72 31.65
C ASN A 833 -71.14 -2.23 31.99
N SER A 834 -71.31 -1.92 33.27
CA SER A 834 -71.18 -0.57 33.79
C SER A 834 -70.42 -0.57 35.10
N THR A 835 -69.50 0.38 35.24
CA THR A 835 -68.70 0.60 36.44
C THR A 835 -69.23 1.82 37.19
N VAL A 836 -69.30 1.70 38.51
CA VAL A 836 -69.68 2.80 39.41
C VAL A 836 -68.43 3.31 40.11
N GLN A 837 -68.12 4.58 39.93
CA GLN A 837 -67.18 5.30 40.79
C GLN A 837 -67.94 6.39 41.56
N ALA A 838 -67.75 6.42 42.88
CA ALA A 838 -68.21 7.50 43.72
C ALA A 838 -67.10 8.55 43.83
N LEU A 839 -67.32 9.73 43.27
CA LEU A 839 -66.46 10.91 43.44
C LEU A 839 -67.31 12.03 44.03
N GLU A 840 -66.95 12.52 45.21
CA GLU A 840 -67.41 13.78 45.82
C GLU A 840 -68.88 14.16 45.54
N GLY A 841 -69.82 13.27 45.90
CA GLY A 841 -71.25 13.56 45.82
C GLY A 841 -71.87 13.45 44.42
N LEU A 842 -71.11 13.08 43.38
CA LEU A 842 -71.61 12.72 42.05
C LEU A 842 -71.49 11.20 41.82
N LEU A 843 -72.57 10.60 41.30
CA LEU A 843 -72.57 9.23 40.79
C LEU A 843 -72.34 9.27 39.28
N VAL A 844 -71.19 8.75 38.82
CA VAL A 844 -70.91 8.62 37.39
C VAL A 844 -71.07 7.15 37.01
N ILE A 845 -72.02 6.87 36.11
CA ILE A 845 -72.25 5.54 35.53
C ILE A 845 -71.71 5.57 34.10
N SER A 846 -70.66 4.80 33.83
CA SER A 846 -70.14 4.62 32.48
C SER A 846 -70.71 3.33 31.89
N CYS A 847 -71.51 3.44 30.82
CA CYS A 847 -72.04 2.29 30.08
C CYS A 847 -71.27 2.11 28.78
N ARG A 848 -70.77 0.90 28.50
CA ARG A 848 -70.15 0.58 27.20
C ARG A 848 -71.02 -0.46 26.48
N MET A 849 -71.60 -0.08 25.35
CA MET A 849 -72.38 -0.99 24.52
C MET A 849 -71.47 -1.74 23.56
N ASN A 850 -71.58 -3.06 23.50
CA ASN A 850 -70.74 -3.92 22.65
C ASN A 850 -71.24 -4.01 21.19
N LYS A 851 -72.33 -3.32 20.83
CA LYS A 851 -72.83 -3.12 19.47
C LYS A 851 -73.63 -1.81 19.38
N ALA A 852 -73.67 -1.17 18.22
CA ALA A 852 -74.56 -0.04 17.98
C ALA A 852 -76.01 -0.57 17.93
N VAL A 853 -76.80 -0.26 18.96
CA VAL A 853 -78.22 -0.60 19.01
C VAL A 853 -79.01 0.70 18.85
N SER A 854 -79.98 0.71 17.92
CA SER A 854 -80.93 1.80 17.73
C SER A 854 -82.12 1.56 18.67
N GLY A 855 -82.21 2.27 19.79
CA GLY A 855 -83.32 2.11 20.75
C GLY A 855 -83.19 3.02 21.97
N CYS A 856 -84.30 3.26 22.68
CA CYS A 856 -84.33 4.02 23.92
C CYS A 856 -83.89 3.13 25.11
N PHE A 857 -83.17 3.69 26.08
CA PHE A 857 -82.72 2.97 27.27
C PHE A 857 -83.30 3.59 28.54
N ILE A 858 -83.61 2.75 29.53
CA ILE A 858 -84.17 3.19 30.82
C ILE A 858 -83.22 2.79 31.95
N LEU A 859 -82.68 3.77 32.67
CA LEU A 859 -81.99 3.54 33.94
C LEU A 859 -82.99 3.61 35.09
N CYS A 860 -83.18 2.50 35.79
CA CYS A 860 -83.93 2.44 37.04
C CYS A 860 -82.95 2.40 38.21
N ALA A 861 -83.06 3.37 39.11
CA ALA A 861 -82.23 3.48 40.31
C ALA A 861 -83.12 3.49 41.57
N LEU A 862 -82.83 2.59 42.51
CA LEU A 862 -83.54 2.43 43.77
C LEU A 862 -82.72 3.06 44.90
N TYR A 863 -83.37 3.91 45.69
CA TYR A 863 -82.78 4.60 46.83
C TYR A 863 -83.49 4.23 48.12
N ASN A 864 -82.73 4.10 49.20
CA ASN A 864 -83.28 3.93 50.55
C ASN A 864 -83.75 5.26 51.17
N ALA A 865 -84.30 5.20 52.38
CA ALA A 865 -84.81 6.34 53.13
C ALA A 865 -83.78 7.46 53.40
N ASP A 866 -82.47 7.13 53.39
CA ASP A 866 -81.37 8.10 53.56
C ASP A 866 -80.85 8.67 52.22
N ASN A 867 -81.58 8.46 51.12
CA ASN A 867 -81.23 8.89 49.77
C ASN A 867 -79.93 8.25 49.23
N LYS A 868 -79.52 7.08 49.75
CA LYS A 868 -78.39 6.30 49.23
C LYS A 868 -78.86 5.30 48.19
N LEU A 869 -78.11 5.21 47.09
CA LEU A 869 -78.38 4.23 46.03
C LEU A 869 -78.16 2.81 46.57
N ILE A 870 -79.17 1.96 46.48
CA ILE A 870 -79.12 0.58 46.96
C ILE A 870 -79.13 -0.45 45.83
N ALA A 871 -79.76 -0.14 44.69
CA ALA A 871 -79.73 -0.97 43.49
C ALA A 871 -79.95 -0.12 42.24
N TRP A 872 -79.44 -0.53 41.09
CA TRP A 872 -79.75 0.09 39.81
C TRP A 872 -79.64 -0.91 38.66
N LYS A 873 -80.34 -0.64 37.56
CA LYS A 873 -80.29 -1.44 36.33
C LYS A 873 -80.61 -0.57 35.11
N VAL A 874 -79.91 -0.80 33.99
CA VAL A 874 -80.25 -0.21 32.69
C VAL A 874 -81.00 -1.26 31.86
N ILE A 875 -82.10 -0.89 31.22
CA ILE A 875 -83.02 -1.77 30.51
C ILE A 875 -83.23 -1.25 29.08
N PRO A 876 -83.13 -2.09 28.03
CA PRO A 876 -83.53 -1.72 26.67
C PRO A 876 -85.07 -1.58 26.55
N SER A 877 -85.57 -0.63 25.76
CA SER A 877 -87.02 -0.36 25.58
C SER A 877 -87.87 -1.53 25.05
N ASP A 878 -87.21 -2.56 24.54
CA ASP A 878 -87.79 -3.66 23.76
C ASP A 878 -88.08 -4.91 24.62
N GLU A 879 -87.69 -4.92 25.90
CA GLU A 879 -88.19 -5.89 26.89
C GLU A 879 -89.50 -5.39 27.52
N THR A 880 -90.61 -5.87 26.98
CA THR A 880 -92.00 -5.58 27.39
C THR A 880 -92.25 -5.72 28.89
N LEU A 881 -92.89 -4.68 29.47
CA LEU A 881 -93.73 -4.50 30.68
C LEU A 881 -93.74 -5.52 31.86
N SER A 882 -93.49 -6.81 31.67
CA SER A 882 -93.64 -7.84 32.71
C SER A 882 -92.56 -7.77 33.81
N TYR A 883 -91.39 -7.21 33.51
CA TYR A 883 -90.31 -7.04 34.50
C TYR A 883 -90.56 -5.84 35.44
N PHE A 884 -91.26 -4.81 34.95
CA PHE A 884 -91.60 -3.63 35.75
C PHE A 884 -92.55 -3.97 36.90
N GLU A 885 -93.55 -4.83 36.69
CA GLU A 885 -94.48 -5.20 37.77
C GLU A 885 -93.83 -5.99 38.91
N THR A 886 -92.76 -6.75 38.63
CA THR A 886 -92.11 -7.58 39.64
C THR A 886 -91.17 -6.76 40.55
N VAL A 887 -90.50 -5.75 40.00
CA VAL A 887 -89.60 -4.87 40.78
C VAL A 887 -90.41 -3.86 41.61
N PHE A 888 -91.57 -3.40 41.12
CA PHE A 888 -92.43 -2.45 41.84
C PHE A 888 -93.31 -3.09 42.92
N GLN A 889 -93.49 -4.41 42.95
CA GLN A 889 -94.23 -5.09 44.02
C GLN A 889 -93.45 -5.25 45.34
N GLN A 890 -92.17 -4.82 45.41
CA GLN A 890 -91.36 -4.90 46.62
C GLN A 890 -91.01 -3.54 47.26
N THR A 891 -91.55 -2.42 46.76
CA THR A 891 -91.35 -1.11 47.40
C THR A 891 -92.41 -0.88 48.48
N ASP A 892 -91.99 -0.86 49.75
CA ASP A 892 -92.76 -0.28 50.84
C ASP A 892 -92.65 1.26 50.83
N ASP A 893 -93.44 1.94 51.67
CA ASP A 893 -93.51 3.41 51.76
C ASP A 893 -92.19 4.11 52.16
N THR A 894 -91.07 3.37 52.30
CA THR A 894 -89.77 3.90 52.74
C THR A 894 -88.69 3.98 51.64
N HIS A 895 -88.99 3.52 50.41
CA HIS A 895 -88.05 3.51 49.29
C HIS A 895 -88.50 4.43 48.13
N SER A 896 -87.54 5.09 47.47
CA SER A 896 -87.84 5.92 46.29
C SER A 896 -87.15 5.40 45.02
N VAL A 897 -87.88 5.37 43.91
CA VAL A 897 -87.38 4.97 42.59
C VAL A 897 -87.19 6.21 41.74
N LYS A 898 -86.01 6.36 41.12
CA LYS A 898 -85.78 7.36 40.07
C LYS A 898 -85.55 6.66 38.74
N ILE A 899 -86.25 7.13 37.71
CA ILE A 899 -86.17 6.61 36.35
C ILE A 899 -85.58 7.72 35.47
N MET A 900 -84.51 7.39 34.74
CA MET A 900 -83.97 8.23 33.67
C MET A 900 -84.13 7.51 32.35
N VAL A 901 -84.66 8.22 31.35
CA VAL A 901 -84.86 7.68 29.99
C VAL A 901 -83.91 8.39 29.03
N TRP A 902 -83.23 7.60 28.20
CA TRP A 902 -82.36 8.04 27.13
C TRP A 902 -83.01 7.72 25.79
N ASP A 903 -83.14 8.74 24.93
CA ASP A 903 -83.59 8.62 23.54
C ASP A 903 -82.42 8.63 22.55
N SER A 904 -81.28 9.26 22.89
CA SER A 904 -79.99 9.18 22.17
C SER A 904 -78.81 9.71 23.03
N ILE A 905 -77.57 9.54 22.56
CA ILE A 905 -76.31 9.89 23.29
C ILE A 905 -76.28 11.34 23.82
N ASP A 906 -77.04 12.28 23.26
CA ASP A 906 -76.91 13.72 23.55
C ASP A 906 -78.08 14.37 24.32
N ASN A 907 -79.11 13.64 24.80
CA ASN A 907 -80.20 14.23 25.60
C ASN A 907 -80.61 13.34 26.78
N CYS A 908 -80.54 13.86 28.01
CA CYS A 908 -80.95 13.15 29.23
C CYS A 908 -81.95 14.00 30.03
N LYS A 909 -83.14 13.46 30.31
CA LYS A 909 -84.17 14.14 31.13
C LYS A 909 -84.61 13.25 32.29
N ALA A 910 -84.53 13.77 33.51
CA ALA A 910 -85.07 13.11 34.69
C ALA A 910 -86.60 13.30 34.73
N ILE A 911 -87.36 12.22 34.87
CA ILE A 911 -88.82 12.25 34.95
C ILE A 911 -89.24 11.86 36.38
N THR A 912 -90.27 12.53 36.90
CA THR A 912 -90.78 12.29 38.25
C THR A 912 -91.78 11.12 38.27
N ASN A 913 -92.02 10.53 39.45
CA ASN A 913 -92.93 9.39 39.65
C ASN A 913 -94.36 9.61 39.09
N THR A 914 -94.79 10.86 38.96
CA THR A 914 -96.11 11.23 38.44
C THR A 914 -96.17 11.18 36.91
N GLU A 915 -95.05 11.37 36.20
CA GLU A 915 -94.98 11.36 34.73
C GLU A 915 -94.87 9.93 34.15
N ALA A 916 -94.26 9.01 34.90
CA ALA A 916 -94.08 7.60 34.50
C ALA A 916 -95.40 6.80 34.35
N LYS A 917 -96.50 7.24 34.98
CA LYS A 917 -97.80 6.55 34.90
C LYS A 917 -98.61 6.84 33.63
N THR A 918 -98.11 7.71 32.75
CA THR A 918 -98.86 8.21 31.57
C THR A 918 -98.28 7.77 30.23
N ILE A 919 -97.23 6.96 30.23
CA ILE A 919 -96.64 6.38 29.01
C ILE A 919 -97.17 4.94 28.91
N GLN A 920 -98.27 4.76 28.18
CA GLN A 920 -98.76 3.45 27.73
C GLN A 920 -98.17 3.12 26.37
#